data_AF-A0A0N1IAW8-F1
#
_entry.id   AF-A0A0N1IAW8-F1
#
_cell.length_a   1.000
_cell.length_b   1.000
_cell.length_c   1.000
_cell.angle_alpha   90.00
_cell.angle_beta   90.00
_cell.angle_gamma   90.00
#
_symmetry.space_group_name_H-M   'P 1'
#
loop_
_entity.id
_entity.type
_entity.pdbx_description
1 polymer ?
#
loop_
_entity_poly.entity_id
_entity_poly.type
_entity_poly.pdbx_seq_one_letter_code
_entity_poly.pdbx_strand_id
1 'polypeptide(L)'
;MSHAYKTKNILVTMGDDFNYQDAGMWFNNLDRLIKTNRDSSASHRVNDFLDYANEASKRYKTKNVLITMGGDFTYQDAGMWYNNLDKLIKHTNLKSAKEGLGIKAFYSTPDCYLKAVRNAFPSLPTKQDDFFPYASDPTAYWTGYFTSRPTTKYFERESNAFLQMVKNLQVMLNLPKHNQFVIDELKSAMGVMQHHDAITGTEKQHVAHDYERILNNALEDVMIVPNQAYNKVLKAKGYEGPELEYKRCRLNESSCSISEQKKAFTVTIFNPLAWSVTEPIRIPVVDGSYTIKGPNAKEIQYQILDVPESVKNIPTRQSLATHELIFIVKLKPLSFQSYHVTKNEKTKRNIKTQKERKNDFYTNLNDYWTNLKTPIDIKNLEDKENRRIQDTICNENLEIKDRNLDFDVLKSSNDGVSEDILKLEQIIRDAKRNTEKEQKNLAKKLNYPSLNEEEMRMLSDEPTVVNMFEDKYIENQAMKLRLDNKLDIITLLENKKSLNFAIKLYYWSACFGDNTNTTERSSGAYIFRPNITKPIELSILHSEIKHGPLVSELRTIYEGNVTSTTRLYTDIDFIEVDFTVGPIPIDDNIGKEYIIKYITDINNNGIFYTDSNGRQMLKRKLNERPQFNLTLAEPIAGNYYPVTNKIYIEDSDNRLSVLTDRSQGGSSLNNGEIEIMLHRRLLHDDAFGVGEALNEVLNNKGLVVRGTQRILTKKSDLLERKRVLEFHYKPIILFADAENLNLSNDHRFVGLYSVPDGVHLLSIESWGDTSLLLRIENYLEKSINSTIEVNLSDLFNFIKINTFKETTLAANQWMDEYEKLNWTTDNESFNESNEFNNDDGFKVKIKAKQIRTFIIEYDYV
;
A
#
# COMPACT_ATOMS: atom_id res chain seq x y z
N MET A 1 3.27 -53.90 -33.25
CA MET A 1 2.06 -54.14 -32.45
C MET A 1 1.73 -52.88 -31.65
N SER A 2 0.51 -52.36 -31.85
CA SER A 2 -0.26 -51.49 -30.93
C SER A 2 0.40 -50.20 -30.39
N HIS A 3 0.46 -49.13 -31.20
CA HIS A 3 0.41 -47.77 -30.65
C HIS A 3 -1.06 -47.38 -30.48
N ALA A 4 -1.52 -47.34 -29.24
CA ALA A 4 -2.89 -46.97 -28.89
C ALA A 4 -3.06 -45.44 -28.96
N TYR A 5 -3.72 -44.96 -30.01
CA TYR A 5 -4.18 -43.56 -30.09
C TYR A 5 -5.36 -43.38 -29.13
N LYS A 6 -5.22 -42.49 -28.13
CA LYS A 6 -6.20 -42.31 -27.06
C LYS A 6 -7.24 -41.21 -27.31
N THR A 7 -7.21 -40.49 -28.43
CA THR A 7 -8.15 -39.38 -28.70
C THR A 7 -9.15 -39.69 -29.79
N LYS A 8 -10.42 -39.29 -29.59
CA LYS A 8 -11.48 -39.42 -30.59
C LYS A 8 -11.85 -38.09 -31.25
N ASN A 9 -11.64 -36.95 -30.58
CA ASN A 9 -12.01 -35.63 -31.06
C ASN A 9 -10.90 -34.61 -30.74
N ILE A 10 -10.45 -33.87 -31.76
CA ILE A 10 -9.60 -32.69 -31.64
C ILE A 10 -10.46 -31.47 -31.94
N LEU A 11 -10.57 -30.56 -30.99
CA LEU A 11 -11.36 -29.35 -31.09
C LEU A 11 -10.41 -28.19 -31.37
N VAL A 12 -10.58 -27.59 -32.53
CA VAL A 12 -9.79 -26.44 -32.97
C VAL A 12 -10.56 -25.18 -32.61
N THR A 13 -10.07 -24.41 -31.64
CA THR A 13 -10.65 -23.13 -31.21
C THR A 13 -9.69 -22.00 -31.48
N MET A 14 -10.12 -20.75 -31.39
CA MET A 14 -9.19 -19.61 -31.43
C MET A 14 -8.45 -19.50 -30.10
N GLY A 15 -7.16 -19.14 -30.11
CA GLY A 15 -6.32 -18.78 -28.94
C GLY A 15 -4.84 -19.17 -29.09
N ASP A 16 -4.05 -18.99 -28.02
CA ASP A 16 -2.60 -18.64 -28.09
C ASP A 16 -1.58 -19.79 -28.27
N ASP A 17 -1.98 -21.03 -28.52
CA ASP A 17 -1.04 -22.17 -28.58
C ASP A 17 -0.23 -22.25 -29.90
N PHE A 18 -0.38 -21.31 -30.83
CA PHE A 18 0.32 -21.33 -32.12
C PHE A 18 0.88 -19.96 -32.54
N ASN A 19 2.16 -19.72 -32.26
CA ASN A 19 2.84 -18.46 -32.60
C ASN A 19 2.86 -18.18 -34.11
N TYR A 20 2.76 -16.88 -34.47
CA TYR A 20 2.83 -16.38 -35.86
C TYR A 20 4.09 -16.83 -36.61
N GLN A 21 5.21 -17.08 -35.92
CA GLN A 21 6.46 -17.52 -36.56
C GLN A 21 6.41 -19.01 -36.97
N ASP A 22 5.81 -19.88 -36.15
CA ASP A 22 5.57 -21.28 -36.51
C ASP A 22 4.51 -21.37 -37.62
N ALA A 23 3.46 -20.57 -37.48
CA ALA A 23 2.46 -20.28 -38.49
C ALA A 23 3.05 -19.77 -39.83
N GLY A 24 4.00 -18.83 -39.82
CA GLY A 24 4.60 -18.24 -41.01
C GLY A 24 5.33 -19.26 -41.89
N MET A 25 5.91 -20.29 -41.27
CA MET A 25 6.46 -21.44 -41.99
C MET A 25 5.37 -22.37 -42.56
N TRP A 26 4.20 -22.45 -41.92
CA TRP A 26 3.05 -23.25 -42.37
C TRP A 26 2.22 -22.57 -43.48
N PHE A 27 2.08 -21.24 -43.45
CA PHE A 27 0.99 -20.54 -44.13
C PHE A 27 1.35 -19.89 -45.47
N ASN A 28 2.60 -19.47 -45.70
CA ASN A 28 2.95 -18.78 -46.95
C ASN A 28 3.00 -19.67 -48.20
N ASN A 29 2.87 -20.98 -48.04
CA ASN A 29 3.13 -21.91 -49.13
C ASN A 29 2.02 -22.92 -49.43
N LEU A 30 0.92 -23.00 -48.68
CA LEU A 30 -0.02 -24.13 -48.88
C LEU A 30 -0.66 -24.12 -50.28
N ASP A 31 -1.01 -22.96 -50.83
CA ASP A 31 -1.54 -22.87 -52.21
C ASP A 31 -0.48 -23.00 -53.32
N ARG A 32 0.79 -22.65 -53.04
CA ARG A 32 1.92 -22.87 -53.97
C ARG A 32 2.46 -24.31 -53.92
N LEU A 33 2.38 -24.97 -52.76
CA LEU A 33 2.84 -26.35 -52.51
C LEU A 33 1.87 -27.41 -53.04
N ILE A 34 0.56 -27.16 -53.01
CA ILE A 34 -0.46 -28.10 -53.53
C ILE A 34 -0.40 -28.22 -55.06
N LYS A 35 0.09 -27.19 -55.76
CA LYS A 35 0.20 -27.21 -57.23
C LYS A 35 1.51 -27.81 -57.77
N THR A 36 2.55 -28.02 -56.95
CA THR A 36 3.90 -28.30 -57.50
C THR A 36 4.62 -29.55 -56.99
N ASN A 37 4.07 -30.41 -56.13
CA ASN A 37 4.65 -31.76 -56.00
C ASN A 37 3.71 -32.81 -55.38
N ARG A 38 3.78 -34.03 -55.91
CA ARG A 38 3.10 -35.22 -55.41
C ARG A 38 3.51 -35.52 -53.94
N ASP A 39 2.50 -35.74 -53.10
CA ASP A 39 2.48 -36.48 -51.83
C ASP A 39 3.33 -36.07 -50.60
N SER A 40 4.28 -35.14 -50.65
CA SER A 40 5.19 -34.94 -49.49
C SER A 40 4.88 -33.78 -48.53
N SER A 41 4.37 -32.62 -48.96
CA SER A 41 4.31 -31.41 -48.10
C SER A 41 3.03 -31.27 -47.27
N ALA A 42 1.85 -31.49 -47.85
CA ALA A 42 0.58 -31.47 -47.10
C ALA A 42 0.47 -32.65 -46.12
N SER A 43 0.96 -33.83 -46.54
CA SER A 43 1.09 -35.01 -45.68
C SER A 43 1.98 -34.75 -44.47
N HIS A 44 3.08 -34.01 -44.66
CA HIS A 44 3.98 -33.61 -43.57
C HIS A 44 3.28 -32.67 -42.57
N ARG A 45 2.59 -31.62 -43.05
CA ARG A 45 1.86 -30.69 -42.16
C ARG A 45 0.75 -31.37 -41.37
N VAL A 46 0.03 -32.31 -41.99
CA VAL A 46 -0.98 -33.12 -41.27
C VAL A 46 -0.31 -34.04 -40.24
N ASN A 47 0.87 -34.60 -40.52
CA ASN A 47 1.64 -35.37 -39.54
C ASN A 47 2.07 -34.49 -38.36
N ASP A 48 2.67 -33.34 -38.63
CA ASP A 48 3.10 -32.40 -37.58
C ASP A 48 1.93 -32.04 -36.65
N PHE A 49 0.74 -31.77 -37.23
CA PHE A 49 -0.47 -31.49 -36.46
C PHE A 49 -0.94 -32.69 -35.63
N LEU A 50 -0.93 -33.90 -36.22
CA LEU A 50 -1.31 -35.12 -35.51
C LEU A 50 -0.33 -35.45 -34.38
N ASP A 51 0.97 -35.25 -34.59
CA ASP A 51 2.01 -35.46 -33.58
C ASP A 51 1.83 -34.47 -32.42
N TYR A 52 1.63 -33.19 -32.73
CA TYR A 52 1.30 -32.19 -31.71
C TYR A 52 0.04 -32.56 -30.92
N ALA A 53 -1.06 -32.88 -31.61
CA ALA A 53 -2.32 -33.25 -30.96
C ALA A 53 -2.19 -34.51 -30.11
N ASN A 54 -1.41 -35.50 -30.55
CA ASN A 54 -1.11 -36.71 -29.80
C ASN A 54 -0.32 -36.38 -28.53
N GLU A 55 0.72 -35.54 -28.60
CA GLU A 55 1.47 -35.10 -27.42
C GLU A 55 0.60 -34.29 -26.46
N ALA A 56 -0.16 -33.32 -26.96
CA ALA A 56 -1.10 -32.53 -26.17
C ALA A 56 -2.08 -33.45 -25.42
N SER A 57 -2.63 -34.45 -26.10
CA SER A 57 -3.61 -35.37 -25.52
C SER A 57 -3.15 -36.11 -24.27
N LYS A 58 -1.84 -36.36 -24.13
CA LYS A 58 -1.26 -37.04 -22.96
C LYS A 58 -1.43 -36.23 -21.68
N ARG A 59 -1.67 -34.92 -21.79
CA ARG A 59 -1.85 -33.97 -20.68
C ARG A 59 -3.32 -33.75 -20.31
N TYR A 60 -4.27 -34.30 -21.07
CA TYR A 60 -5.71 -34.19 -20.81
C TYR A 60 -6.29 -35.49 -20.26
N LYS A 61 -7.30 -35.38 -19.38
CA LYS A 61 -8.02 -36.54 -18.84
C LYS A 61 -9.09 -37.11 -19.79
N THR A 62 -9.49 -36.41 -20.85
CA THR A 62 -10.54 -36.85 -21.78
C THR A 62 -10.02 -37.07 -23.20
N LYS A 63 -10.85 -37.66 -24.06
CA LYS A 63 -10.57 -37.86 -25.49
C LYS A 63 -10.84 -36.62 -26.36
N ASN A 64 -11.18 -35.51 -25.73
CA ASN A 64 -11.40 -34.21 -26.35
C ASN A 64 -10.20 -33.34 -26.00
N VAL A 65 -9.50 -32.82 -27.02
CA VAL A 65 -8.34 -31.95 -26.86
C VAL A 65 -8.70 -30.59 -27.42
N LEU A 66 -8.44 -29.53 -26.65
CA LEU A 66 -8.53 -28.15 -27.11
C LEU A 66 -7.21 -27.76 -27.76
N ILE A 67 -7.25 -27.28 -29.00
CA ILE A 67 -6.11 -26.67 -29.67
C ILE A 67 -6.49 -25.24 -30.00
N THR A 68 -5.77 -24.28 -29.44
CA THR A 68 -6.03 -22.88 -29.67
C THR A 68 -5.18 -22.36 -30.84
N MET A 69 -5.85 -21.90 -31.90
CA MET A 69 -5.27 -21.44 -33.16
C MET A 69 -5.40 -19.93 -33.25
N GLY A 70 -4.34 -19.22 -32.91
CA GLY A 70 -4.36 -17.77 -32.75
C GLY A 70 -3.19 -17.28 -31.90
N GLY A 71 -3.24 -16.01 -31.57
CA GLY A 71 -2.23 -15.28 -30.79
C GLY A 71 -2.52 -13.78 -30.83
N ASP A 72 -1.63 -12.98 -30.27
CA ASP A 72 -1.75 -11.53 -30.17
C ASP A 72 -2.09 -10.89 -31.52
N PHE A 73 -3.22 -10.16 -31.56
CA PHE A 73 -3.71 -9.42 -32.72
C PHE A 73 -3.75 -10.21 -34.04
N THR A 74 -3.91 -11.54 -33.95
CA THR A 74 -4.15 -12.41 -35.11
C THR A 74 -5.55 -12.18 -35.70
N TYR A 75 -5.87 -12.85 -36.82
CA TYR A 75 -7.16 -12.73 -37.54
C TYR A 75 -7.47 -11.36 -38.18
N GLN A 76 -6.52 -10.43 -38.30
CA GLN A 76 -6.70 -9.21 -39.12
C GLN A 76 -7.02 -9.54 -40.59
N ASP A 77 -6.40 -10.61 -41.13
CA ASP A 77 -6.86 -11.30 -42.34
C ASP A 77 -7.40 -12.68 -41.95
N ALA A 78 -8.66 -12.70 -41.50
CA ALA A 78 -9.33 -13.93 -41.11
C ALA A 78 -9.51 -14.92 -42.27
N GLY A 79 -9.62 -14.43 -43.52
CA GLY A 79 -9.79 -15.27 -44.71
C GLY A 79 -8.60 -16.20 -44.92
N MET A 80 -7.38 -15.69 -44.72
CA MET A 80 -6.16 -16.49 -44.73
C MET A 80 -6.20 -17.63 -43.69
N TRP A 81 -6.64 -17.35 -42.46
CA TRP A 81 -6.72 -18.35 -41.40
C TRP A 81 -7.74 -19.45 -41.70
N TYR A 82 -8.99 -19.08 -41.99
CA TYR A 82 -10.07 -20.04 -42.22
C TYR A 82 -9.82 -20.92 -43.43
N ASN A 83 -9.30 -20.37 -44.53
CA ASN A 83 -8.97 -21.16 -45.73
C ASN A 83 -7.94 -22.27 -45.45
N ASN A 84 -6.96 -22.01 -44.58
CA ASN A 84 -5.93 -22.99 -44.23
C ASN A 84 -6.43 -24.00 -43.18
N LEU A 85 -7.18 -23.54 -42.19
CA LEU A 85 -7.81 -24.41 -41.19
C LEU A 85 -8.79 -25.39 -41.83
N ASP A 86 -9.58 -24.96 -42.82
CA ASP A 86 -10.48 -25.83 -43.58
C ASP A 86 -9.72 -26.97 -44.29
N LYS A 87 -8.59 -26.63 -44.93
CA LYS A 87 -7.71 -27.61 -45.57
C LYS A 87 -7.12 -28.56 -44.54
N LEU A 88 -6.58 -28.06 -43.43
CA LEU A 88 -6.00 -28.86 -42.35
C LEU A 88 -7.03 -29.84 -41.76
N ILE A 89 -8.22 -29.36 -41.42
CA ILE A 89 -9.33 -30.17 -40.90
C ILE A 89 -9.73 -31.25 -41.90
N LYS A 90 -9.95 -30.88 -43.16
CA LYS A 90 -10.34 -31.81 -44.22
C LYS A 90 -9.30 -32.92 -44.40
N HIS A 91 -8.03 -32.57 -44.56
CA HIS A 91 -6.97 -33.54 -44.82
C HIS A 91 -6.65 -34.40 -43.60
N THR A 92 -6.72 -33.85 -42.38
CA THR A 92 -6.58 -34.62 -41.14
C THR A 92 -7.68 -35.68 -41.02
N ASN A 93 -8.94 -35.29 -41.27
CA ASN A 93 -10.07 -36.22 -41.19
C ASN A 93 -10.01 -37.30 -42.28
N LEU A 94 -9.62 -36.96 -43.50
CA LEU A 94 -9.42 -37.94 -44.59
C LEU A 94 -8.32 -38.93 -44.25
N LYS A 95 -7.18 -38.45 -43.72
CA LYS A 95 -6.07 -39.30 -43.30
C LYS A 95 -6.47 -40.23 -42.16
N SER A 96 -7.12 -39.67 -41.13
CA SER A 96 -7.64 -40.44 -40.00
C SER A 96 -8.60 -41.56 -40.44
N ALA A 97 -9.48 -41.29 -41.42
CA ALA A 97 -10.36 -42.30 -41.98
C ALA A 97 -9.61 -43.36 -42.79
N LYS A 98 -8.62 -42.97 -43.61
CA LYS A 98 -7.82 -43.88 -44.45
C LYS A 98 -6.93 -44.81 -43.61
N GLU A 99 -6.34 -44.30 -42.54
CA GLU A 99 -5.36 -45.01 -41.71
C GLU A 99 -5.96 -45.56 -40.40
N GLY A 100 -7.24 -45.30 -40.14
CA GLY A 100 -7.94 -45.81 -38.95
C GLY A 100 -7.47 -45.18 -37.64
N LEU A 101 -7.00 -43.92 -37.67
CA LEU A 101 -6.42 -43.23 -36.50
C LEU A 101 -7.47 -42.91 -35.42
N GLY A 102 -8.75 -42.88 -35.79
CA GLY A 102 -9.85 -42.61 -34.86
C GLY A 102 -9.93 -41.16 -34.39
N ILE A 103 -9.25 -40.24 -35.06
CA ILE A 103 -9.18 -38.80 -34.76
C ILE A 103 -10.18 -38.03 -35.61
N LYS A 104 -10.85 -37.02 -35.02
CA LYS A 104 -11.71 -36.08 -35.74
C LYS A 104 -11.38 -34.64 -35.38
N ALA A 105 -10.87 -33.86 -36.33
CA ALA A 105 -10.64 -32.42 -36.20
C ALA A 105 -11.87 -31.62 -36.67
N PHE A 106 -12.23 -30.56 -35.96
CA PHE A 106 -13.30 -29.62 -36.35
C PHE A 106 -13.20 -28.30 -35.58
N TYR A 107 -13.80 -27.23 -36.12
CA TYR A 107 -13.92 -25.95 -35.40
C TYR A 107 -14.78 -26.08 -34.15
N SER A 108 -14.40 -25.38 -33.10
CA SER A 108 -15.18 -25.35 -31.87
C SER A 108 -15.06 -24.02 -31.13
N THR A 109 -15.63 -23.98 -29.94
CA THR A 109 -15.52 -22.89 -28.96
C THR A 109 -15.14 -23.46 -27.60
N PRO A 110 -14.58 -22.66 -26.67
CA PRO A 110 -14.32 -23.10 -25.30
C PRO A 110 -15.55 -23.69 -24.60
N ASP A 111 -16.75 -23.15 -24.86
CA ASP A 111 -18.02 -23.66 -24.33
C ASP A 111 -18.35 -25.06 -24.87
N CYS A 112 -18.25 -25.26 -26.19
CA CYS A 112 -18.45 -26.57 -26.81
C CYS A 112 -17.43 -27.60 -26.32
N TYR A 113 -16.19 -27.18 -26.09
CA TYR A 113 -15.15 -28.01 -25.49
C TYR A 113 -15.51 -28.41 -24.06
N LEU A 114 -15.91 -27.46 -23.22
CA LEU A 114 -16.31 -27.75 -21.84
C LEU A 114 -17.49 -28.72 -21.78
N LYS A 115 -18.48 -28.55 -22.66
CA LYS A 115 -19.60 -29.50 -22.82
C LYS A 115 -19.12 -30.89 -23.23
N ALA A 116 -18.18 -30.99 -24.17
CA ALA A 116 -17.61 -32.27 -24.59
C ALA A 116 -16.81 -32.97 -23.48
N VAL A 117 -16.07 -32.21 -22.68
CA VAL A 117 -15.37 -32.69 -21.48
C VAL A 117 -16.37 -33.19 -20.45
N ARG A 118 -17.43 -32.42 -20.15
CA ARG A 118 -18.50 -32.83 -19.21
C ARG A 118 -19.16 -34.14 -19.64
N ASN A 119 -19.50 -34.27 -20.92
CA ASN A 119 -20.13 -35.47 -21.48
C ASN A 119 -19.20 -36.69 -21.54
N ALA A 120 -17.90 -36.50 -21.32
CA ALA A 120 -16.96 -37.60 -21.17
C ALA A 120 -16.93 -38.16 -19.73
N PHE A 121 -17.66 -37.53 -18.79
CA PHE A 121 -17.75 -37.89 -17.37
C PHE A 121 -16.37 -38.17 -16.72
N PRO A 122 -15.38 -37.25 -16.83
CA PRO A 122 -14.09 -37.46 -16.20
C PRO A 122 -14.19 -37.29 -14.69
N SER A 123 -13.32 -38.01 -13.98
CA SER A 123 -12.96 -37.67 -12.61
C SER A 123 -11.84 -36.64 -12.65
N LEU A 124 -12.04 -35.46 -12.04
CA LEU A 124 -11.11 -34.34 -12.07
C LEU A 124 -10.47 -34.06 -10.69
N PRO A 125 -9.22 -33.61 -10.63
CA PRO A 125 -8.60 -33.24 -9.37
C PRO A 125 -9.17 -31.90 -8.87
N THR A 126 -9.15 -31.70 -7.56
CA THR A 126 -9.60 -30.45 -6.92
C THR A 126 -8.41 -29.51 -6.67
N LYS A 127 -8.61 -28.22 -6.92
CA LYS A 127 -7.66 -27.13 -6.65
C LYS A 127 -8.38 -26.01 -5.89
N GLN A 128 -7.79 -25.49 -4.80
CA GLN A 128 -8.48 -24.60 -3.86
C GLN A 128 -7.77 -23.26 -3.59
N ASP A 129 -6.45 -23.15 -3.83
CA ASP A 129 -5.68 -21.90 -3.71
C ASP A 129 -5.49 -21.21 -5.08
N ASP A 130 -4.44 -20.39 -5.25
CA ASP A 130 -4.17 -19.58 -6.45
C ASP A 130 -2.99 -20.10 -7.29
N PHE A 131 -2.59 -19.34 -8.31
CA PHE A 131 -1.47 -19.66 -9.21
C PHE A 131 -0.29 -18.69 -9.05
N PHE A 132 -0.15 -18.07 -7.87
CA PHE A 132 0.93 -17.11 -7.62
C PHE A 132 2.11 -17.70 -6.83
N PRO A 133 3.32 -17.14 -7.01
CA PRO A 133 3.72 -16.30 -8.14
C PRO A 133 3.90 -17.11 -9.43
N TYR A 134 3.68 -16.45 -10.58
CA TYR A 134 3.99 -17.00 -11.90
C TYR A 134 5.48 -16.86 -12.21
N ALA A 135 6.04 -17.88 -12.85
CA ALA A 135 7.38 -17.84 -13.43
C ALA A 135 7.37 -18.51 -14.81
N SER A 136 7.88 -17.81 -15.81
CA SER A 136 7.99 -18.32 -17.19
C SER A 136 9.25 -19.16 -17.39
N ASP A 137 10.29 -18.91 -16.59
CA ASP A 137 11.53 -19.68 -16.53
C ASP A 137 12.12 -19.64 -15.09
N PRO A 138 13.19 -20.39 -14.77
CA PRO A 138 13.70 -20.52 -13.39
C PRO A 138 14.05 -19.19 -12.69
N THR A 139 14.34 -18.14 -13.47
CA THR A 139 14.90 -16.85 -13.04
C THR A 139 14.00 -15.67 -13.36
N ALA A 140 12.88 -15.91 -14.05
CA ALA A 140 11.90 -14.91 -14.46
C ALA A 140 10.62 -15.07 -13.63
N TYR A 141 10.65 -14.62 -12.38
CA TYR A 141 9.45 -14.51 -11.55
C TYR A 141 8.73 -13.20 -11.82
N TRP A 142 7.47 -13.29 -12.24
CA TRP A 142 6.66 -12.13 -12.61
C TRP A 142 6.04 -11.52 -11.36
N THR A 143 6.90 -11.04 -10.46
CA THR A 143 6.52 -10.45 -9.17
C THR A 143 6.86 -8.96 -9.08
N GLY A 144 7.53 -8.42 -10.09
CA GLY A 144 7.83 -7.00 -10.20
C GLY A 144 6.61 -6.14 -10.51
N TYR A 145 5.72 -6.62 -11.39
CA TYR A 145 4.50 -5.90 -11.77
C TYR A 145 3.50 -5.71 -10.62
N PHE A 146 3.67 -6.45 -9.51
CA PHE A 146 2.91 -6.18 -8.30
C PHE A 146 3.13 -4.75 -7.78
N THR A 147 4.26 -4.11 -8.14
CA THR A 147 4.61 -2.75 -7.71
C THR A 147 4.91 -1.79 -8.87
N SER A 148 5.17 -2.25 -10.10
CA SER A 148 5.46 -1.37 -11.25
C SER A 148 4.39 -0.28 -11.44
N ARG A 149 4.79 0.97 -11.72
CA ARG A 149 3.89 2.14 -11.82
C ARG A 149 2.96 2.33 -10.59
N PRO A 150 3.51 2.45 -9.37
CA PRO A 150 2.71 2.51 -8.15
C PRO A 150 1.85 3.79 -8.06
N THR A 151 2.19 4.86 -8.78
CA THR A 151 1.35 6.06 -8.85
C THR A 151 0.03 5.78 -9.58
N THR A 152 0.09 5.09 -10.72
CA THR A 152 -1.08 4.69 -11.51
C THR A 152 -1.96 3.70 -10.73
N LYS A 153 -1.36 2.75 -10.00
CA LYS A 153 -2.07 1.83 -9.10
C LYS A 153 -2.87 2.55 -8.00
N TYR A 154 -2.33 3.63 -7.44
CA TYR A 154 -3.07 4.47 -6.49
C TYR A 154 -4.15 5.31 -7.17
N PHE A 155 -3.87 5.81 -8.37
CA PHE A 155 -4.84 6.59 -9.11
C PHE A 155 -6.07 5.75 -9.49
N GLU A 156 -5.90 4.47 -9.83
CA GLU A 156 -6.99 3.50 -9.99
C GLU A 156 -7.83 3.38 -8.71
N ARG A 157 -7.18 3.19 -7.56
CA ARG A 157 -7.84 3.06 -6.26
C ARG A 157 -8.67 4.28 -5.89
N GLU A 158 -8.07 5.46 -6.04
CA GLU A 158 -8.75 6.73 -5.81
C GLU A 158 -9.94 6.91 -6.75
N SER A 159 -9.78 6.58 -8.02
CA SER A 159 -10.82 6.68 -9.04
C SER A 159 -11.99 5.73 -8.78
N ASN A 160 -11.72 4.51 -8.30
CA ASN A 160 -12.77 3.58 -7.87
C ASN A 160 -13.57 4.15 -6.70
N ALA A 161 -12.93 4.78 -5.71
CA ALA A 161 -13.63 5.42 -4.60
C ALA A 161 -14.58 6.52 -5.10
N PHE A 162 -14.13 7.36 -6.02
CA PHE A 162 -14.98 8.35 -6.70
C PHE A 162 -16.14 7.71 -7.46
N LEU A 163 -15.90 6.63 -8.21
CA LEU A 163 -16.94 5.89 -8.91
C LEU A 163 -18.02 5.37 -7.95
N GLN A 164 -17.64 4.84 -6.78
CA GLN A 164 -18.62 4.42 -5.77
C GLN A 164 -19.42 5.62 -5.22
N MET A 165 -18.77 6.74 -4.94
CA MET A 165 -19.45 7.95 -4.48
C MET A 165 -20.49 8.45 -5.48
N VAL A 166 -20.14 8.59 -6.76
CA VAL A 166 -21.08 9.15 -7.76
C VAL A 166 -22.25 8.20 -8.02
N LYS A 167 -22.03 6.89 -8.03
CA LYS A 167 -23.11 5.88 -8.10
C LYS A 167 -24.07 6.02 -6.92
N ASN A 168 -23.52 6.15 -5.71
CA ASN A 168 -24.30 6.32 -4.49
C ASN A 168 -25.09 7.65 -4.53
N LEU A 169 -24.43 8.78 -4.80
CA LEU A 169 -25.06 10.10 -4.83
C LEU A 169 -26.18 10.20 -5.88
N GLN A 170 -25.97 9.59 -7.05
CA GLN A 170 -26.96 9.55 -8.14
C GLN A 170 -28.30 8.96 -7.66
N VAL A 171 -28.23 7.85 -6.91
CA VAL A 171 -29.41 7.18 -6.36
C VAL A 171 -29.92 7.88 -5.11
N MET A 172 -29.04 8.21 -4.14
CA MET A 172 -29.41 8.80 -2.85
C MET A 172 -30.21 10.10 -2.97
N LEU A 173 -29.92 10.90 -3.99
CA LEU A 173 -30.48 12.24 -4.14
C LEU A 173 -31.39 12.40 -5.34
N ASN A 174 -31.82 11.31 -5.98
CA ASN A 174 -32.69 11.34 -7.17
C ASN A 174 -32.20 12.38 -8.19
N LEU A 175 -30.98 12.20 -8.67
CA LEU A 175 -30.35 13.13 -9.61
C LEU A 175 -30.82 12.87 -11.05
N PRO A 176 -30.68 13.85 -11.97
CA PRO A 176 -31.09 13.70 -13.36
C PRO A 176 -30.47 12.47 -14.03
N LYS A 177 -31.28 11.77 -14.83
CA LYS A 177 -30.86 10.53 -15.52
C LYS A 177 -29.78 10.73 -16.57
N HIS A 178 -29.69 11.92 -17.16
CA HIS A 178 -28.66 12.22 -18.18
C HIS A 178 -27.23 12.16 -17.61
N ASN A 179 -27.05 12.22 -16.28
CA ASN A 179 -25.76 11.98 -15.63
C ASN A 179 -25.22 10.56 -15.88
N GLN A 180 -26.09 9.60 -16.24
CA GLN A 180 -25.68 8.21 -16.48
C GLN A 180 -24.58 8.13 -17.55
N PHE A 181 -24.61 9.02 -18.55
CA PHE A 181 -23.58 9.09 -19.61
C PHE A 181 -22.18 9.30 -19.03
N VAL A 182 -21.98 10.32 -18.18
CA VAL A 182 -20.66 10.60 -17.58
C VAL A 182 -20.27 9.56 -16.53
N ILE A 183 -21.24 8.94 -15.85
CA ILE A 183 -20.99 7.83 -14.93
C ILE A 183 -20.48 6.61 -15.71
N ASP A 184 -21.09 6.30 -16.86
CA ASP A 184 -20.69 5.16 -17.70
C ASP A 184 -19.34 5.39 -18.40
N GLU A 185 -18.99 6.64 -18.70
CA GLU A 185 -17.64 7.02 -19.14
C GLU A 185 -16.60 6.66 -18.07
N LEU A 186 -16.82 7.03 -16.81
CA LEU A 186 -15.93 6.64 -15.70
C LEU A 186 -15.93 5.12 -15.47
N LYS A 187 -17.08 4.43 -15.58
CA LYS A 187 -17.11 2.95 -15.53
C LYS A 187 -16.25 2.34 -16.63
N SER A 188 -16.31 2.89 -17.84
CA SER A 188 -15.55 2.40 -19.00
C SER A 188 -14.06 2.63 -18.82
N ALA A 189 -13.64 3.82 -18.40
CA ALA A 189 -12.25 4.13 -18.08
C ALA A 189 -11.72 3.20 -16.96
N MET A 190 -12.48 3.03 -15.89
CA MET A 190 -12.13 2.09 -14.81
C MET A 190 -12.04 0.63 -15.30
N GLY A 191 -12.89 0.22 -16.23
CA GLY A 191 -12.83 -1.09 -16.86
C GLY A 191 -11.55 -1.29 -17.68
N VAL A 192 -11.14 -0.30 -18.46
CA VAL A 192 -9.86 -0.29 -19.19
C VAL A 192 -8.69 -0.36 -18.22
N MET A 193 -8.74 0.36 -17.09
CA MET A 193 -7.68 0.30 -16.07
C MET A 193 -7.48 -1.10 -15.49
N GLN A 194 -8.49 -1.99 -15.51
CA GLN A 194 -8.33 -3.38 -15.05
C GLN A 194 -7.61 -4.29 -16.07
N HIS A 195 -7.26 -3.76 -17.26
CA HIS A 195 -6.46 -4.49 -18.24
C HIS A 195 -5.16 -4.99 -17.61
N HIS A 196 -4.71 -6.19 -18.01
CA HIS A 196 -3.53 -6.85 -17.44
C HIS A 196 -2.20 -6.23 -17.88
N ASP A 197 -2.21 -5.17 -18.71
CA ASP A 197 -1.07 -4.26 -18.91
C ASP A 197 -1.31 -2.84 -18.41
N ALA A 198 -2.49 -2.53 -17.87
CA ALA A 198 -2.78 -1.23 -17.26
C ALA A 198 -2.48 -1.25 -15.76
N ILE A 199 -3.32 -1.90 -14.94
CA ILE A 199 -3.14 -1.93 -13.48
C ILE A 199 -1.84 -2.63 -13.06
N THR A 200 -1.27 -3.49 -13.90
CA THR A 200 0.02 -4.16 -13.68
C THR A 200 1.21 -3.24 -13.93
N GLY A 201 1.05 -2.17 -14.71
CA GLY A 201 2.11 -1.24 -15.06
C GLY A 201 3.14 -1.83 -16.05
N THR A 202 2.66 -2.64 -16.99
CA THR A 202 3.47 -3.39 -17.97
C THR A 202 3.25 -2.94 -19.42
N GLU A 203 2.66 -1.77 -19.60
CA GLU A 203 2.53 -1.04 -20.84
C GLU A 203 3.72 -0.09 -21.10
N LYS A 204 3.84 0.36 -22.35
CA LYS A 204 4.77 1.44 -22.73
C LYS A 204 4.40 2.76 -22.07
N GLN A 205 5.38 3.64 -21.86
CA GLN A 205 5.17 4.89 -21.11
C GLN A 205 4.05 5.78 -21.69
N HIS A 206 3.94 5.88 -23.01
CA HIS A 206 2.90 6.70 -23.64
C HIS A 206 1.49 6.10 -23.48
N VAL A 207 1.38 4.78 -23.35
CA VAL A 207 0.11 4.08 -23.08
C VAL A 207 -0.29 4.29 -21.63
N ALA A 208 0.66 4.26 -20.69
CA ALA A 208 0.41 4.62 -19.29
C ALA A 208 -0.16 6.04 -19.16
N HIS A 209 0.44 7.01 -19.87
CA HIS A 209 -0.09 8.37 -19.93
C HIS A 209 -1.48 8.44 -20.57
N ASP A 210 -1.78 7.58 -21.54
CA ASP A 210 -3.11 7.52 -22.16
C ASP A 210 -4.16 7.00 -21.18
N TYR A 211 -3.85 5.93 -20.44
CA TYR A 211 -4.66 5.40 -19.35
C TYR A 211 -4.94 6.45 -18.27
N GLU A 212 -3.91 7.17 -17.83
CA GLU A 212 -4.04 8.28 -16.87
C GLU A 212 -4.89 9.43 -17.42
N ARG A 213 -4.72 9.76 -18.71
CA ARG A 213 -5.50 10.81 -19.39
C ARG A 213 -6.98 10.46 -19.47
N ILE A 214 -7.34 9.26 -19.94
CA ILE A 214 -8.76 8.86 -20.04
C ILE A 214 -9.42 8.78 -18.66
N LEU A 215 -8.68 8.30 -17.66
CA LEU A 215 -9.20 8.19 -16.29
C LEU A 215 -9.40 9.57 -15.65
N ASN A 216 -8.44 10.47 -15.82
CA ASN A 216 -8.56 11.83 -15.30
C ASN A 216 -9.68 12.62 -15.98
N ASN A 217 -9.84 12.50 -17.31
CA ASN A 217 -10.93 13.16 -18.02
C ASN A 217 -12.30 12.69 -17.52
N ALA A 218 -12.50 11.37 -17.41
CA ALA A 218 -13.75 10.81 -16.90
C ALA A 218 -14.03 11.24 -15.44
N LEU A 219 -13.00 11.40 -14.61
CA LEU A 219 -13.14 11.94 -13.25
C LEU A 219 -13.55 13.41 -13.23
N GLU A 220 -13.04 14.24 -14.14
CA GLU A 220 -13.46 15.65 -14.24
C GLU A 220 -14.90 15.76 -14.74
N ASP A 221 -15.28 14.99 -15.75
CA ASP A 221 -16.63 15.03 -16.33
C ASP A 221 -17.70 14.57 -15.33
N VAL A 222 -17.40 13.56 -14.51
CA VAL A 222 -18.34 13.07 -13.50
C VAL A 222 -18.53 14.04 -12.31
N MET A 223 -17.71 15.08 -12.16
CA MET A 223 -17.84 16.07 -11.08
C MET A 223 -19.17 16.82 -11.09
N ILE A 224 -19.91 16.80 -12.20
CA ILE A 224 -21.28 17.31 -12.25
C ILE A 224 -22.20 16.62 -11.23
N VAL A 225 -21.98 15.34 -10.93
CA VAL A 225 -22.79 14.55 -9.99
C VAL A 225 -22.68 15.07 -8.56
N PRO A 226 -21.48 15.16 -7.92
CA PRO A 226 -21.35 15.72 -6.58
C PRO A 226 -21.74 17.21 -6.54
N ASN A 227 -21.51 17.97 -7.61
CA ASN A 227 -21.96 19.37 -7.68
C ASN A 227 -23.48 19.48 -7.59
N GLN A 228 -24.23 18.71 -8.37
CA GLN A 228 -25.69 18.68 -8.30
C GLN A 228 -26.18 18.15 -6.94
N ALA A 229 -25.56 17.07 -6.45
CA ALA A 229 -25.89 16.44 -5.17
C ALA A 229 -25.82 17.41 -3.99
N TYR A 230 -24.66 18.02 -3.78
CA TYR A 230 -24.42 18.84 -2.61
C TYR A 230 -25.19 20.16 -2.68
N ASN A 231 -25.30 20.78 -3.87
CA ASN A 231 -26.12 21.98 -4.04
C ASN A 231 -27.62 21.69 -3.83
N LYS A 232 -28.12 20.53 -4.26
CA LYS A 232 -29.51 20.12 -3.99
C LYS A 232 -29.79 20.06 -2.48
N VAL A 233 -28.87 19.49 -1.70
CA VAL A 233 -29.00 19.44 -0.23
C VAL A 233 -28.83 20.81 0.41
N LEU A 234 -27.88 21.64 -0.05
CA LEU A 234 -27.72 23.01 0.45
C LEU A 234 -28.99 23.84 0.26
N LYS A 235 -29.57 23.83 -0.94
CA LYS A 235 -30.82 24.54 -1.26
C LYS A 235 -32.00 24.02 -0.43
N ALA A 236 -32.14 22.70 -0.29
CA ALA A 236 -33.18 22.10 0.56
C ALA A 236 -33.05 22.49 2.04
N LYS A 237 -31.86 22.90 2.49
CA LYS A 237 -31.57 23.41 3.84
C LYS A 237 -31.63 24.94 3.93
N GLY A 238 -32.22 25.62 2.94
CA GLY A 238 -32.49 27.07 2.98
C GLY A 238 -31.35 27.96 2.51
N TYR A 239 -30.35 27.43 1.78
CA TYR A 239 -29.35 28.26 1.12
C TYR A 239 -29.92 28.88 -0.16
N GLU A 240 -29.94 30.21 -0.23
CA GLU A 240 -30.47 31.00 -1.37
C GLU A 240 -29.37 31.59 -2.27
N GLY A 241 -28.10 31.32 -1.98
CA GLY A 241 -26.98 31.85 -2.75
C GLY A 241 -26.69 31.09 -4.06
N PRO A 242 -25.68 31.52 -4.83
CA PRO A 242 -25.27 30.85 -6.06
C PRO A 242 -24.76 29.44 -5.77
N GLU A 243 -24.92 28.52 -6.73
CA GLU A 243 -24.40 27.16 -6.60
C GLU A 243 -22.89 27.15 -6.36
N LEU A 244 -22.47 26.32 -5.40
CA LEU A 244 -21.07 26.13 -5.09
C LEU A 244 -20.45 25.15 -6.09
N GLU A 245 -19.24 25.47 -6.55
CA GLU A 245 -18.47 24.59 -7.42
C GLU A 245 -17.50 23.75 -6.57
N TYR A 246 -17.83 22.47 -6.40
CA TYR A 246 -17.03 21.49 -5.68
C TYR A 246 -15.94 20.91 -6.59
N LYS A 247 -14.70 20.94 -6.09
CA LYS A 247 -13.50 20.48 -6.82
C LYS A 247 -12.71 19.47 -6.01
N ARG A 248 -12.04 18.59 -6.74
CA ARG A 248 -10.99 17.71 -6.20
C ARG A 248 -9.72 18.52 -5.98
N CYS A 249 -8.98 18.16 -4.95
CA CYS A 249 -7.65 18.71 -4.69
C CYS A 249 -6.60 17.61 -4.70
N ARG A 250 -5.35 17.98 -4.99
CA ARG A 250 -4.22 17.05 -5.06
C ARG A 250 -3.63 16.84 -3.66
N LEU A 251 -4.42 16.18 -2.81
CA LEU A 251 -4.07 15.95 -1.40
C LEU A 251 -2.81 15.07 -1.24
N ASN A 252 -2.53 14.19 -2.20
CA ASN A 252 -1.31 13.38 -2.20
C ASN A 252 -0.02 14.22 -2.30
N GLU A 253 -0.05 15.39 -2.94
CA GLU A 253 1.09 16.33 -2.92
C GLU A 253 0.85 17.50 -1.96
N SER A 254 -0.13 17.37 -1.05
CA SER A 254 -0.53 18.43 -0.11
C SER A 254 -0.72 19.78 -0.83
N SER A 255 -1.53 19.77 -1.90
CA SER A 255 -1.86 20.93 -2.74
C SER A 255 -3.37 21.08 -2.94
N CYS A 256 -3.89 22.29 -2.77
CA CYS A 256 -5.30 22.61 -3.02
C CYS A 256 -5.50 24.11 -3.23
N SER A 257 -5.83 24.52 -4.46
CA SER A 257 -5.98 25.94 -4.80
C SER A 257 -7.05 26.66 -3.96
N ILE A 258 -8.15 25.98 -3.65
CA ILE A 258 -9.27 26.56 -2.87
C ILE A 258 -8.83 26.90 -1.44
N SER A 259 -8.23 25.96 -0.72
CA SER A 259 -7.82 26.17 0.68
C SER A 259 -6.58 27.07 0.82
N GLU A 260 -5.82 27.26 -0.26
CA GLU A 260 -4.67 28.16 -0.31
C GLU A 260 -5.07 29.62 -0.59
N GLN A 261 -6.06 29.86 -1.46
CA GLN A 261 -6.37 31.19 -1.99
C GLN A 261 -7.60 31.85 -1.36
N LYS A 262 -8.60 31.06 -0.93
CA LYS A 262 -9.89 31.59 -0.44
C LYS A 262 -9.85 31.89 1.05
N LYS A 263 -10.51 32.98 1.48
CA LYS A 263 -10.61 33.33 2.90
C LYS A 263 -11.51 32.38 3.67
N ALA A 264 -12.57 31.90 3.04
CA ALA A 264 -13.45 30.88 3.57
C ALA A 264 -13.81 29.84 2.51
N PHE A 265 -13.81 28.58 2.90
CA PHE A 265 -14.13 27.47 2.01
C PHE A 265 -14.85 26.35 2.77
N THR A 266 -15.57 25.53 2.02
CA THR A 266 -16.26 24.34 2.52
C THR A 266 -15.50 23.09 2.14
N VAL A 267 -15.46 22.14 3.07
CA VAL A 267 -14.91 20.80 2.91
C VAL A 267 -16.03 19.80 3.13
N THR A 268 -16.52 19.22 2.05
CA THR A 268 -17.57 18.20 2.10
C THR A 268 -16.94 16.83 2.03
N ILE A 269 -17.25 16.00 3.02
CA ILE A 269 -16.63 14.70 3.22
C ILE A 269 -17.72 13.63 3.11
N PHE A 270 -17.57 12.72 2.15
CA PHE A 270 -18.49 11.62 1.89
C PHE A 270 -17.93 10.30 2.43
N ASN A 271 -18.73 9.61 3.23
CA ASN A 271 -18.48 8.25 3.68
C ASN A 271 -19.29 7.26 2.82
N PRO A 272 -18.64 6.44 1.97
CA PRO A 272 -19.31 5.42 1.17
C PRO A 272 -19.74 4.19 1.99
N LEU A 273 -19.22 3.99 3.21
CA LEU A 273 -19.41 2.76 3.97
C LEU A 273 -20.75 2.73 4.70
N ALA A 274 -21.27 1.52 4.88
CA ALA A 274 -22.55 1.26 5.55
C ALA A 274 -22.50 1.34 7.09
N TRP A 275 -21.37 1.76 7.66
CA TRP A 275 -21.17 2.00 9.09
C TRP A 275 -20.53 3.36 9.35
N SER A 276 -20.50 3.77 10.63
CA SER A 276 -19.86 5.03 11.01
C SER A 276 -18.34 4.91 11.01
N VAL A 277 -17.65 5.90 10.45
CA VAL A 277 -16.18 5.91 10.32
C VAL A 277 -15.63 7.11 11.07
N THR A 278 -14.52 6.91 11.78
CA THR A 278 -13.76 7.98 12.43
C THR A 278 -12.43 8.10 11.73
N GLU A 279 -12.14 9.26 11.15
CA GLU A 279 -11.01 9.43 10.23
C GLU A 279 -10.35 10.81 10.45
N PRO A 280 -9.01 10.90 10.43
CA PRO A 280 -8.31 12.17 10.45
C PRO A 280 -8.31 12.80 9.05
N ILE A 281 -8.66 14.07 8.98
CA ILE A 281 -8.71 14.85 7.74
C ILE A 281 -7.54 15.82 7.73
N ARG A 282 -6.77 15.81 6.63
CA ARG A 282 -5.60 16.66 6.43
C ARG A 282 -5.83 17.57 5.23
N ILE A 283 -5.84 18.89 5.47
CA ILE A 283 -6.08 19.90 4.42
C ILE A 283 -4.83 20.76 4.24
N PRO A 284 -4.26 20.86 3.04
CA PRO A 284 -3.15 21.75 2.78
C PRO A 284 -3.60 23.21 2.88
N VAL A 285 -2.90 24.01 3.68
CA VAL A 285 -3.18 25.43 3.91
C VAL A 285 -1.90 26.25 3.94
N VAL A 286 -2.05 27.55 3.71
CA VAL A 286 -0.98 28.53 3.96
C VAL A 286 -0.82 28.77 5.47
N ASP A 287 0.31 29.30 5.90
CA ASP A 287 0.49 29.68 7.31
C ASP A 287 -0.60 30.69 7.76
N GLY A 288 -1.16 30.46 8.94
CA GLY A 288 -2.26 31.23 9.49
C GLY A 288 -2.97 30.59 10.69
N SER A 289 -3.91 31.36 11.25
CA SER A 289 -4.90 30.86 12.21
C SER A 289 -6.19 30.58 11.45
N TYR A 290 -6.85 29.48 11.79
CA TYR A 290 -8.09 29.04 11.17
C TYR A 290 -9.18 28.85 12.22
N THR A 291 -10.43 28.91 11.78
CA THR A 291 -11.59 28.45 12.54
C THR A 291 -12.30 27.41 11.70
N ILE A 292 -12.60 26.25 12.27
CA ILE A 292 -13.36 25.20 11.59
C ILE A 292 -14.70 25.03 12.30
N LYS A 293 -15.79 25.23 11.57
CA LYS A 293 -17.15 24.94 12.03
C LYS A 293 -17.62 23.64 11.41
N GLY A 294 -18.05 22.70 12.25
CA GLY A 294 -18.68 21.47 11.80
C GLY A 294 -20.11 21.69 11.28
N PRO A 295 -20.80 20.61 10.88
CA PRO A 295 -22.12 20.72 10.24
C PRO A 295 -23.21 21.35 11.11
N ASN A 296 -23.06 21.29 12.43
CA ASN A 296 -24.00 21.91 13.39
C ASN A 296 -23.62 23.36 13.74
N ALA A 297 -22.80 24.02 12.91
CA ALA A 297 -22.20 25.34 13.13
C ALA A 297 -21.35 25.48 14.42
N LYS A 298 -21.03 24.38 15.10
CA LYS A 298 -20.15 24.36 16.27
C LYS A 298 -18.69 24.29 15.84
N GLU A 299 -17.83 25.03 16.53
CA GLU A 299 -16.39 24.96 16.31
C GLU A 299 -15.84 23.59 16.71
N ILE A 300 -14.90 23.07 15.92
CA ILE A 300 -14.19 21.83 16.20
C ILE A 300 -12.71 22.11 16.45
N GLN A 301 -12.10 21.29 17.29
CA GLN A 301 -10.66 21.36 17.52
C GLN A 301 -9.90 20.92 16.27
N TYR A 302 -8.78 21.59 16.02
CA TYR A 302 -7.85 21.27 14.96
C TYR A 302 -6.42 21.40 15.45
N GLN A 303 -5.50 20.81 14.71
CA GLN A 303 -4.06 20.95 14.85
C GLN A 303 -3.48 21.41 13.52
N ILE A 304 -2.41 22.19 13.54
CA ILE A 304 -1.69 22.59 12.34
C ILE A 304 -0.28 22.03 12.42
N LEU A 305 0.18 21.41 11.33
CA LEU A 305 1.55 20.88 11.19
C LEU A 305 2.13 21.40 9.88
N ASP A 306 3.44 21.64 9.83
CA ASP A 306 4.13 21.98 8.60
C ASP A 306 4.11 20.80 7.62
N VAL A 307 4.00 21.06 6.31
CA VAL A 307 4.14 20.02 5.29
C VAL A 307 5.59 19.50 5.30
N PRO A 308 5.83 18.18 5.28
CA PRO A 308 7.18 17.63 5.22
C PRO A 308 7.97 18.17 4.02
N GLU A 309 9.27 18.39 4.22
CA GLU A 309 10.14 19.00 3.21
C GLU A 309 10.26 18.15 1.94
N SER A 310 10.23 16.81 2.07
CA SER A 310 10.18 15.88 0.94
C SER A 310 8.93 16.07 0.08
N VAL A 311 7.79 16.36 0.70
CA VAL A 311 6.53 16.64 -0.01
C VAL A 311 6.58 18.00 -0.68
N LYS A 312 7.09 19.04 0.00
CA LYS A 312 7.29 20.38 -0.59
C LYS A 312 8.19 20.34 -1.83
N ASN A 313 9.19 19.47 -1.83
CA ASN A 313 10.19 19.32 -2.89
C ASN A 313 9.81 18.31 -3.99
N ILE A 314 8.59 17.76 -3.97
CA ILE A 314 8.07 16.94 -5.09
C ILE A 314 8.17 17.79 -6.38
N PRO A 315 8.87 17.33 -7.44
CA PRO A 315 9.15 18.14 -8.62
C PRO A 315 7.92 18.71 -9.33
N THR A 316 6.77 18.06 -9.20
CA THR A 316 5.50 18.44 -9.86
C THR A 316 4.60 19.28 -8.99
N ARG A 317 4.92 19.43 -7.71
CA ARG A 317 4.06 20.11 -6.75
C ARG A 317 4.06 21.61 -7.03
N GLN A 318 2.89 22.12 -7.41
CA GLN A 318 2.61 23.54 -7.54
C GLN A 318 1.60 23.95 -6.47
N SER A 319 2.09 24.53 -5.37
CA SER A 319 1.26 24.85 -4.21
C SER A 319 1.92 25.91 -3.31
N LEU A 320 1.10 26.80 -2.76
CA LEU A 320 1.46 27.78 -1.72
C LEU A 320 1.32 27.19 -0.31
N ALA A 321 0.71 26.01 -0.17
CA ALA A 321 0.51 25.40 1.12
C ALA A 321 1.85 25.07 1.78
N THR A 322 1.98 25.49 3.03
CA THR A 322 3.17 25.27 3.87
C THR A 322 2.85 24.39 5.07
N HIS A 323 1.57 24.24 5.38
CA HIS A 323 1.06 23.50 6.52
C HIS A 323 -0.13 22.61 6.12
N GLU A 324 -0.41 21.60 6.93
CA GLU A 324 -1.63 20.79 6.90
C GLU A 324 -2.46 21.10 8.14
N LEU A 325 -3.72 21.45 7.91
CA LEU A 325 -4.75 21.59 8.92
C LEU A 325 -5.38 20.22 9.17
N ILE A 326 -5.32 19.75 10.41
CA ILE A 326 -5.69 18.40 10.81
C ILE A 326 -6.83 18.45 11.82
N PHE A 327 -7.90 17.70 11.56
CA PHE A 327 -9.00 17.48 12.50
C PHE A 327 -9.62 16.11 12.30
N ILE A 328 -10.25 15.57 13.34
CA ILE A 328 -10.85 14.23 13.30
C ILE A 328 -12.36 14.37 13.06
N VAL A 329 -12.88 13.60 12.11
CA VAL A 329 -14.31 13.59 11.78
C VAL A 329 -14.94 12.25 12.14
N LYS A 330 -16.23 12.30 12.49
CA LYS A 330 -17.06 11.11 12.68
C LYS A 330 -18.22 11.12 11.69
N LEU A 331 -18.11 10.28 10.68
CA LEU A 331 -19.09 10.20 9.58
C LEU A 331 -20.10 9.10 9.87
N LYS A 332 -21.34 9.31 9.41
CA LYS A 332 -22.44 8.35 9.56
C LYS A 332 -22.45 7.36 8.38
N PRO A 333 -23.17 6.24 8.50
CA PRO A 333 -23.34 5.29 7.39
C PRO A 333 -23.85 5.99 6.11
N LEU A 334 -23.20 5.75 4.97
CA LEU A 334 -23.55 6.26 3.64
C LEU A 334 -24.00 7.72 3.70
N SER A 335 -23.08 8.61 4.08
CA SER A 335 -23.40 9.98 4.47
C SER A 335 -22.41 10.97 3.91
N PHE A 336 -22.79 12.24 3.85
CA PHE A 336 -21.82 13.32 3.75
C PHE A 336 -22.09 14.43 4.75
N GLN A 337 -21.01 15.12 5.10
CA GLN A 337 -21.01 16.22 6.05
C GLN A 337 -20.11 17.33 5.53
N SER A 338 -20.54 18.58 5.71
CA SER A 338 -19.78 19.76 5.29
C SER A 338 -19.17 20.49 6.49
N TYR A 339 -17.90 20.83 6.37
CA TYR A 339 -17.12 21.58 7.35
C TYR A 339 -16.70 22.90 6.74
N HIS A 340 -16.80 23.98 7.49
CA HIS A 340 -16.53 25.32 7.00
C HIS A 340 -15.30 25.88 7.66
N VAL A 341 -14.30 26.18 6.84
CA VAL A 341 -13.00 26.65 7.28
C VAL A 341 -12.88 28.12 6.91
N THR A 342 -12.54 28.95 7.90
CA THR A 342 -12.30 30.39 7.71
C THR A 342 -10.91 30.73 8.20
N LYS A 343 -10.14 31.43 7.37
CA LYS A 343 -8.84 31.98 7.76
C LYS A 343 -9.04 33.24 8.60
N ASN A 344 -8.54 33.24 9.82
CA ASN A 344 -8.65 34.37 10.74
C ASN A 344 -7.68 35.48 10.35
N GLU A 345 -8.16 36.73 10.36
CA GLU A 345 -7.30 37.89 10.15
C GLU A 345 -6.34 38.06 11.35
N LYS A 346 -5.06 38.32 11.06
CA LYS A 346 -4.05 38.58 12.11
C LYS A 346 -4.40 39.89 12.82
N THR A 347 -5.05 39.83 13.98
CA THR A 347 -5.27 41.02 14.82
C THR A 347 -3.94 41.53 15.41
N LYS A 348 -3.82 42.85 15.60
CA LYS A 348 -2.61 43.48 16.20
C LYS A 348 -2.21 42.88 17.56
N ARG A 349 -3.13 42.24 18.29
CA ARG A 349 -2.87 41.50 19.53
C ARG A 349 -2.04 40.22 19.31
N ASN A 350 -2.29 39.47 18.24
CA ASN A 350 -1.54 38.24 17.91
C ASN A 350 -0.08 38.52 17.51
N ILE A 351 0.21 39.74 17.01
CA ILE A 351 1.57 40.20 16.73
C ILE A 351 2.34 40.46 18.03
N LYS A 352 1.67 40.89 19.11
CA LYS A 352 2.29 41.06 20.44
C LYS A 352 2.63 39.73 21.08
N THR A 353 1.72 38.74 21.05
CA THR A 353 1.99 37.40 21.60
C THR A 353 3.03 36.61 20.81
N GLN A 354 3.16 36.80 19.49
CA GLN A 354 4.29 36.26 18.72
C GLN A 354 5.61 36.99 19.00
N LYS A 355 5.59 38.31 19.27
CA LYS A 355 6.77 39.05 19.75
C LYS A 355 7.18 38.62 21.17
N GLU A 356 6.22 38.30 22.03
CA GLU A 356 6.47 37.80 23.38
C GLU A 356 6.94 36.34 23.38
N ARG A 357 6.42 35.48 22.48
CA ARG A 357 6.97 34.11 22.25
C ARG A 357 8.35 34.09 21.59
N LYS A 358 8.72 35.12 20.83
CA LYS A 358 10.12 35.33 20.38
C LYS A 358 11.03 35.87 21.49
N ASN A 359 10.48 36.28 22.62
CA ASN A 359 11.21 36.69 23.82
C ASN A 359 11.21 35.58 24.89
N ASP A 360 11.03 34.31 24.49
CA ASP A 360 11.25 33.20 25.41
C ASP A 360 12.76 33.06 25.66
N PHE A 361 13.14 33.16 26.92
CA PHE A 361 14.51 33.30 27.43
C PHE A 361 15.51 32.25 26.88
N TYR A 362 15.01 31.11 26.41
CA TYR A 362 15.80 29.99 25.90
C TYR A 362 16.11 30.03 24.39
N THR A 363 15.49 30.93 23.61
CA THR A 363 15.73 31.00 22.16
C THR A 363 16.85 31.97 21.74
N ASN A 364 17.36 32.79 22.66
CA ASN A 364 18.35 33.84 22.38
C ASN A 364 19.73 33.62 23.03
N LEU A 365 20.12 32.37 23.33
CA LEU A 365 21.46 32.11 23.87
C LEU A 365 22.58 32.49 22.88
N ASN A 366 22.32 32.40 21.57
CA ASN A 366 23.28 32.76 20.52
C ASN A 366 23.36 34.28 20.28
N ASP A 367 22.33 35.05 20.62
CA ASP A 367 22.33 36.52 20.47
C ASP A 367 23.02 37.26 21.63
N TYR A 368 23.25 36.57 22.76
CA TYR A 368 24.02 37.11 23.89
C TYR A 368 25.50 37.29 23.52
N TRP A 369 26.07 36.36 22.75
CA TRP A 369 27.49 36.37 22.38
C TRP A 369 27.82 37.25 21.19
N THR A 370 26.85 37.52 20.31
CA THR A 370 27.04 38.32 19.07
C THR A 370 26.95 39.83 19.30
N ASN A 371 26.37 40.28 20.42
CA ASN A 371 26.22 41.69 20.76
C ASN A 371 27.37 42.29 21.57
N LEU A 372 28.43 41.53 21.84
CA LEU A 372 29.71 42.06 22.33
C LEU A 372 30.58 42.52 21.15
N LYS A 373 30.32 43.72 20.63
CA LYS A 373 31.30 44.45 19.80
C LYS A 373 31.88 45.63 20.58
N THR A 374 33.04 45.35 21.18
CA THR A 374 34.27 46.16 21.48
C THR A 374 34.34 47.61 20.97
N PRO A 375 35.14 48.57 21.54
CA PRO A 375 36.48 48.33 22.11
C PRO A 375 36.90 49.23 23.31
N ILE A 376 37.91 48.81 24.09
CA ILE A 376 38.81 49.77 24.75
C ILE A 376 40.22 49.54 24.21
N ASP A 377 40.72 50.64 23.66
CA ASP A 377 41.99 50.84 23.00
C ASP A 377 43.13 50.87 24.01
N ILE A 378 44.13 50.00 23.84
CA ILE A 378 45.40 50.08 24.58
C ILE A 378 46.54 49.88 23.59
N LYS A 379 46.92 50.96 22.92
CA LYS A 379 48.30 51.20 22.47
C LYS A 379 48.80 52.49 23.08
N ASN A 380 49.42 52.36 24.26
CA ASN A 380 50.59 53.08 24.73
C ASN A 380 50.62 52.98 26.25
N LEU A 381 51.46 52.08 26.75
CA LEU A 381 52.24 52.22 27.97
C LEU A 381 53.21 51.04 27.98
N GLU A 382 54.29 51.20 27.22
CA GLU A 382 55.56 50.61 27.61
C GLU A 382 55.92 51.17 28.99
N ASP A 383 55.77 50.37 30.03
CA ASP A 383 56.89 50.06 30.91
C ASP A 383 56.60 48.79 31.70
N LYS A 384 57.41 47.77 31.41
CA LYS A 384 57.35 46.41 31.92
C LYS A 384 58.04 46.33 33.28
N GLU A 385 57.27 46.00 34.32
CA GLU A 385 57.75 45.13 35.40
C GLU A 385 56.58 44.35 36.02
N ASN A 386 56.22 43.22 35.41
CA ASN A 386 56.30 41.90 36.06
C ASN A 386 55.59 40.82 35.23
N ARG A 387 56.42 39.88 34.75
CA ARG A 387 56.29 38.42 34.89
C ARG A 387 54.85 37.87 34.86
N ARG A 388 54.47 36.88 34.05
CA ARG A 388 55.14 35.83 33.25
C ARG A 388 53.91 34.94 32.91
N ILE A 389 53.63 34.41 31.72
CA ILE A 389 54.33 33.36 30.97
C ILE A 389 53.55 33.22 29.66
N GLN A 390 54.23 33.24 28.53
CA GLN A 390 53.83 32.55 27.31
C GLN A 390 55.09 31.98 26.65
N ASP A 391 54.89 31.04 25.73
CA ASP A 391 55.85 30.24 24.94
C ASP A 391 56.13 28.85 25.56
N THR A 392 56.03 27.72 24.85
CA THR A 392 55.93 27.46 23.40
C THR A 392 55.49 26.00 23.12
N ILE A 393 54.91 25.81 21.92
CA ILE A 393 55.07 24.66 20.99
C ILE A 393 54.41 23.29 21.28
N CYS A 394 53.44 23.00 20.40
CA CYS A 394 53.04 21.76 19.72
C CYS A 394 53.92 20.51 19.88
N ASN A 395 53.35 19.34 20.18
CA ASN A 395 52.79 18.36 19.21
C ASN A 395 52.64 16.96 19.84
N GLU A 396 51.68 16.20 19.29
CA GLU A 396 51.54 14.74 19.32
C GLU A 396 51.10 14.06 20.65
N ASN A 397 49.79 13.80 20.75
CA ASN A 397 49.26 12.70 21.55
C ASN A 397 48.75 11.60 20.61
N LEU A 398 49.56 10.55 20.46
CA LEU A 398 49.13 9.18 20.19
C LEU A 398 48.59 8.61 21.51
N GLU A 399 47.32 8.22 21.51
CA GLU A 399 46.69 7.45 22.60
C GLU A 399 47.26 6.03 22.66
N ILE A 400 47.71 5.60 23.85
CA ILE A 400 47.68 4.18 24.24
C ILE A 400 47.10 4.06 25.66
N LYS A 401 46.03 3.25 25.73
CA LYS A 401 45.30 2.77 26.91
C LYS A 401 46.14 1.78 27.72
N ASP A 402 46.23 1.94 29.03
CA ASP A 402 45.86 0.94 30.05
C ASP A 402 46.27 1.43 31.45
N ARG A 403 45.40 1.28 32.45
CA ARG A 403 45.74 1.49 33.87
C ARG A 403 45.42 0.23 34.65
N ASN A 404 46.34 -0.72 34.60
CA ASN A 404 46.60 -1.69 35.66
C ASN A 404 48.04 -2.16 35.49
N LEU A 405 48.97 -1.54 36.21
CA LEU A 405 50.34 -2.03 36.34
C LEU A 405 50.59 -2.35 37.81
N ASP A 406 50.74 -3.65 38.05
CA ASP A 406 51.16 -4.30 39.27
C ASP A 406 52.70 -4.21 39.39
N PHE A 407 53.20 -3.79 40.55
CA PHE A 407 54.61 -3.39 40.74
C PHE A 407 55.48 -4.45 41.41
N ASP A 408 55.00 -5.68 41.59
CA ASP A 408 55.79 -6.78 42.18
C ASP A 408 56.88 -7.36 41.25
N VAL A 409 57.11 -6.76 40.08
CA VAL A 409 58.11 -7.24 39.09
C VAL A 409 59.51 -6.62 39.27
N LEU A 410 59.71 -5.62 40.16
CA LEU A 410 61.00 -4.90 40.26
C LEU A 410 61.86 -5.24 41.47
N LYS A 411 61.69 -6.43 42.07
CA LYS A 411 62.64 -6.94 43.07
C LYS A 411 63.14 -8.33 42.69
N SER A 412 64.15 -8.38 41.82
CA SER A 412 65.07 -9.51 41.81
C SER A 412 66.50 -9.10 41.45
N SER A 413 67.43 -9.64 42.25
CA SER A 413 68.87 -9.80 42.03
C SER A 413 69.74 -8.57 41.74
N ASN A 414 70.54 -8.21 42.75
CA ASN A 414 71.92 -7.72 42.65
C ASN A 414 72.22 -6.68 41.57
N ASP A 415 71.81 -5.44 41.82
CA ASP A 415 72.70 -4.27 41.91
C ASP A 415 71.87 -3.09 42.45
N GLY A 416 72.52 -2.15 43.13
CA GLY A 416 71.90 -1.18 44.05
C GLY A 416 70.64 -0.47 43.54
N VAL A 417 69.63 -0.39 44.42
CA VAL A 417 68.39 0.39 44.20
C VAL A 417 68.76 1.84 43.91
N SER A 418 68.42 2.32 42.70
CA SER A 418 68.63 3.71 42.29
C SER A 418 67.91 4.67 43.24
N GLU A 419 68.63 5.68 43.71
CA GLU A 419 68.19 6.75 44.61
C GLU A 419 66.94 7.50 44.09
N ASP A 420 66.68 7.41 42.78
CA ASP A 420 65.54 8.02 42.12
C ASP A 420 64.21 7.30 42.38
N ILE A 421 64.22 5.99 42.63
CA ILE A 421 63.01 5.20 42.93
C ILE A 421 62.50 5.51 44.35
N LEU A 422 63.40 5.70 45.30
CA LEU A 422 63.06 6.09 46.67
C LEU A 422 62.53 7.54 46.73
N LYS A 423 63.08 8.44 45.92
CA LYS A 423 62.56 9.82 45.79
C LYS A 423 61.15 9.86 45.21
N LEU A 424 60.84 9.00 44.23
CA LEU A 424 59.50 8.91 43.65
C LEU A 424 58.45 8.36 44.64
N GLU A 425 58.78 7.35 45.44
CA GLU A 425 57.88 6.89 46.51
C GLU A 425 57.62 7.97 47.57
N GLN A 426 58.65 8.76 47.90
CA GLN A 426 58.54 9.82 48.90
C GLN A 426 57.68 11.00 48.40
N ILE A 427 57.85 11.41 47.14
CA ILE A 427 57.03 12.46 46.51
C ILE A 427 55.55 12.04 46.45
N ILE A 428 55.25 10.79 46.16
CA ILE A 428 53.86 10.30 46.08
C ILE A 428 53.22 10.18 47.48
N ARG A 429 53.97 9.80 48.51
CA ARG A 429 53.48 9.80 49.91
C ARG A 429 53.23 11.21 50.43
N ASP A 430 54.11 12.16 50.11
CA ASP A 430 53.97 13.55 50.54
C ASP A 430 52.82 14.27 49.79
N ALA A 431 52.59 13.93 48.51
CA ALA A 431 51.42 14.41 47.77
C ALA A 431 50.10 13.93 48.41
N LYS A 432 49.99 12.64 48.78
CA LYS A 432 48.78 12.12 49.45
C LYS A 432 48.54 12.76 50.83
N ARG A 433 49.59 13.02 51.61
CA ARG A 433 49.47 13.68 52.93
C ARG A 433 49.04 15.15 52.84
N ASN A 434 49.43 15.87 51.77
CA ASN A 434 49.01 17.25 51.58
C ASN A 434 47.54 17.35 51.15
N THR A 435 47.05 16.44 50.30
CA THR A 435 45.62 16.37 49.92
C THR A 435 44.71 16.06 51.13
N GLU A 436 45.14 15.18 52.03
CA GLU A 436 44.39 14.85 53.26
C GLU A 436 44.40 15.99 54.30
N LYS A 437 45.47 16.80 54.36
CA LYS A 437 45.55 18.00 55.22
C LYS A 437 44.69 19.14 54.70
N GLU A 438 44.60 19.34 53.39
CA GLU A 438 43.71 20.33 52.78
C GLU A 438 42.23 19.94 52.95
N GLN A 439 41.87 18.66 52.80
CA GLN A 439 40.52 18.17 53.08
C GLN A 439 40.12 18.31 54.56
N LYS A 440 41.03 18.06 55.51
CA LYS A 440 40.77 18.26 56.95
C LYS A 440 40.67 19.73 57.36
N ASN A 441 41.36 20.64 56.66
CA ASN A 441 41.25 22.09 56.90
C ASN A 441 40.01 22.71 56.25
N LEU A 442 39.48 22.13 55.17
CA LEU A 442 38.21 22.54 54.55
C LEU A 442 37.00 22.11 55.41
N ALA A 443 37.05 20.91 56.01
CA ALA A 443 36.01 20.39 56.89
C ALA A 443 35.91 21.12 58.26
N LYS A 444 36.98 21.80 58.70
CA LYS A 444 36.99 22.59 59.95
C LYS A 444 36.41 24.01 59.81
N LYS A 445 36.09 24.45 58.58
CA LYS A 445 35.64 25.82 58.27
C LYS A 445 34.15 25.92 57.90
N LEU A 446 33.42 24.81 57.93
CA LEU A 446 31.98 24.73 57.65
C LEU A 446 31.26 24.15 58.87
N ASN A 447 30.51 24.99 59.57
CA ASN A 447 29.74 24.64 60.77
C ASN A 447 28.32 24.22 60.33
N TYR A 448 28.06 22.92 60.16
CA TYR A 448 26.72 22.37 59.94
C TYR A 448 26.24 21.63 61.20
N PRO A 449 24.94 21.67 61.54
CA PRO A 449 24.38 21.00 62.71
C PRO A 449 24.43 19.47 62.57
N SER A 450 24.65 18.77 63.68
CA SER A 450 24.68 17.30 63.73
C SER A 450 23.26 16.72 63.59
N LEU A 451 23.00 16.05 62.48
CA LEU A 451 21.79 15.27 62.21
C LEU A 451 21.79 13.96 63.01
N ASN A 452 20.61 13.45 63.38
CA ASN A 452 20.47 12.19 64.14
C ASN A 452 20.44 10.93 63.25
N GLU A 453 20.39 9.73 63.84
CA GLU A 453 20.49 8.45 63.11
C GLU A 453 19.37 8.21 62.07
N GLU A 454 18.17 8.77 62.23
CA GLU A 454 17.10 8.67 61.23
C GLU A 454 17.36 9.59 60.03
N GLU A 455 17.95 10.76 60.26
CA GLU A 455 18.34 11.70 59.19
C GLU A 455 19.57 11.18 58.42
N MET A 456 20.49 10.49 59.10
CA MET A 456 21.60 9.76 58.44
C MET A 456 21.10 8.60 57.58
N ARG A 457 19.97 7.96 57.94
CA ARG A 457 19.33 6.91 57.13
C ARG A 457 18.67 7.48 55.87
N MET A 458 18.05 8.65 55.95
CA MET A 458 17.51 9.36 54.78
C MET A 458 18.58 9.89 53.81
N LEU A 459 19.84 10.04 54.27
CA LEU A 459 20.99 10.44 53.45
C LEU A 459 21.83 9.26 52.93
N SER A 460 21.55 8.02 53.38
CA SER A 460 22.23 6.79 52.93
C SER A 460 21.56 6.11 51.74
N ASP A 461 20.34 6.54 51.40
CA ASP A 461 19.83 6.37 50.04
C ASP A 461 20.62 7.36 49.18
N GLU A 462 21.81 6.97 48.72
CA GLU A 462 22.35 7.60 47.53
C GLU A 462 21.20 7.62 46.52
N PRO A 463 20.84 8.78 45.94
CA PRO A 463 20.12 8.71 44.69
C PRO A 463 21.09 7.98 43.77
N THR A 464 20.90 6.68 43.57
CA THR A 464 21.15 6.11 42.27
C THR A 464 20.47 7.10 41.36
N VAL A 465 21.27 7.92 40.69
CA VAL A 465 20.87 8.50 39.43
C VAL A 465 20.64 7.28 38.57
N VAL A 466 19.45 6.68 38.73
CA VAL A 466 18.73 6.16 37.59
C VAL A 466 18.71 7.41 36.72
N ASN A 467 19.62 7.46 35.75
CA ASN A 467 19.32 8.23 34.57
C ASN A 467 17.98 7.63 34.16
N MET A 468 16.88 8.28 34.57
CA MET A 468 15.65 8.22 33.85
C MET A 468 16.08 8.79 32.51
N PHE A 469 16.58 7.90 31.63
CA PHE A 469 16.55 8.17 30.22
C PHE A 469 15.10 8.59 30.00
N GLU A 470 14.89 9.86 29.66
CA GLU A 470 13.58 10.30 29.22
C GLU A 470 13.28 9.43 28.00
N ASP A 471 12.53 8.35 28.23
CA ASP A 471 12.11 7.46 27.16
C ASP A 471 11.40 8.35 26.14
N LYS A 472 11.98 8.46 24.95
CA LYS A 472 11.35 9.22 23.87
C LYS A 472 10.24 8.34 23.31
N TYR A 473 9.06 8.88 23.15
CA TYR A 473 7.92 8.13 22.63
C TYR A 473 6.98 9.01 21.84
N ILE A 474 6.18 8.39 20.98
CA ILE A 474 4.90 8.93 20.53
C ILE A 474 3.79 8.03 21.05
N GLU A 475 2.70 8.60 21.53
CA GLU A 475 1.60 7.83 22.13
C GLU A 475 0.23 8.45 21.84
N ASN A 476 -0.79 7.60 21.91
CA ASN A 476 -2.19 7.99 22.02
C ASN A 476 -2.87 7.13 23.10
N GLN A 477 -4.21 7.15 23.18
CA GLN A 477 -4.95 6.40 24.19
C GLN A 477 -4.91 4.88 24.00
N ALA A 478 -4.60 4.41 22.79
CA ALA A 478 -4.58 2.99 22.45
C ALA A 478 -3.18 2.37 22.54
N MET A 479 -2.15 3.10 22.10
CA MET A 479 -0.81 2.57 21.91
C MET A 479 0.29 3.61 22.13
N LYS A 480 1.49 3.10 22.45
CA LYS A 480 2.71 3.88 22.68
C LYS A 480 3.87 3.25 21.91
N LEU A 481 4.54 4.06 21.09
CA LEU A 481 5.75 3.70 20.36
C LEU A 481 6.96 4.28 21.09
N ARG A 482 7.78 3.43 21.69
CA ARG A 482 9.02 3.83 22.35
C ARG A 482 10.15 3.90 21.33
N LEU A 483 10.97 4.94 21.46
CA LEU A 483 12.06 5.28 20.58
C LEU A 483 13.39 5.19 21.33
N ASP A 484 14.46 4.85 20.63
CA ASP A 484 15.81 4.92 21.18
C ASP A 484 16.39 6.35 21.16
N ASN A 485 17.67 6.49 21.53
CA ASN A 485 18.37 7.77 21.51
C ASN A 485 18.51 8.38 20.10
N LYS A 486 18.53 7.54 19.06
CA LYS A 486 18.57 7.92 17.64
C LYS A 486 17.18 8.17 17.04
N LEU A 487 16.12 8.08 17.86
CA LEU A 487 14.72 8.17 17.43
C LEU A 487 14.27 7.02 16.53
N ASP A 488 14.93 5.88 16.61
CA ASP A 488 14.46 4.64 16.01
C ASP A 488 13.37 4.02 16.87
N ILE A 489 12.30 3.56 16.23
CA ILE A 489 11.25 2.80 16.93
C ILE A 489 11.84 1.46 17.35
N ILE A 490 11.72 1.15 18.64
CA ILE A 490 12.25 -0.08 19.25
C ILE A 490 11.16 -0.95 19.85
N THR A 491 10.06 -0.36 20.32
CA THR A 491 9.04 -1.10 21.04
C THR A 491 7.66 -0.51 20.80
N LEU A 492 6.70 -1.38 20.50
CA LEU A 492 5.28 -1.06 20.50
C LEU A 492 4.65 -1.58 21.80
N LEU A 493 3.98 -0.70 22.52
CA LEU A 493 3.24 -0.99 23.74
C LEU A 493 1.74 -0.79 23.48
N GLU A 494 0.95 -1.85 23.65
CA GLU A 494 -0.51 -1.84 23.49
C GLU A 494 -1.16 -2.76 24.54
N ASN A 495 -2.14 -2.28 25.31
CA ASN A 495 -2.90 -3.09 26.29
C ASN A 495 -2.04 -3.96 27.23
N LYS A 496 -0.92 -3.43 27.73
CA LYS A 496 0.08 -4.13 28.58
C LYS A 496 0.91 -5.21 27.86
N LYS A 497 0.73 -5.41 26.56
CA LYS A 497 1.65 -6.19 25.72
C LYS A 497 2.76 -5.27 25.21
N SER A 498 3.95 -5.84 25.08
CA SER A 498 5.13 -5.20 24.51
C SER A 498 5.61 -6.07 23.36
N LEU A 499 5.83 -5.47 22.20
CA LEU A 499 6.38 -6.12 21.02
C LEU A 499 7.62 -5.35 20.58
N ASN A 500 8.70 -6.05 20.25
CA ASN A 500 9.80 -5.39 19.54
C ASN A 500 9.28 -4.99 18.17
N PHE A 501 9.45 -3.72 17.82
CA PHE A 501 8.86 -3.19 16.60
C PHE A 501 9.77 -2.12 16.02
N ALA A 502 10.18 -2.31 14.77
CA ALA A 502 10.95 -1.34 14.02
C ALA A 502 10.39 -1.16 12.61
N ILE A 503 10.51 0.06 12.10
CA ILE A 503 10.19 0.42 10.71
C ILE A 503 11.51 0.85 10.07
N LYS A 504 11.93 0.14 9.03
CA LYS A 504 13.20 0.39 8.34
C LYS A 504 13.00 0.35 6.83
N LEU A 505 13.72 1.18 6.08
CA LEU A 505 13.66 1.21 4.62
C LEU A 505 14.94 0.67 4.00
N TYR A 506 14.77 -0.05 2.89
CA TYR A 506 15.86 -0.69 2.17
C TYR A 506 15.65 -0.54 0.66
N TYR A 507 16.62 -0.97 -0.13
CA TYR A 507 16.42 -1.26 -1.54
C TYR A 507 17.10 -2.55 -1.98
N TRP A 508 16.51 -3.21 -2.98
CA TRP A 508 17.15 -4.26 -3.76
C TRP A 508 17.85 -3.64 -4.98
N SER A 509 19.07 -4.08 -5.27
CA SER A 509 19.73 -3.80 -6.55
C SER A 509 19.11 -4.66 -7.63
N ALA A 510 18.65 -4.06 -8.71
CA ALA A 510 18.13 -4.80 -9.87
C ALA A 510 19.26 -5.57 -10.56
N CYS A 511 18.97 -6.80 -11.01
CA CYS A 511 19.85 -7.55 -11.88
C CYS A 511 19.83 -6.95 -13.30
N PHE A 512 21.01 -6.87 -13.91
CA PHE A 512 21.21 -6.50 -15.31
C PHE A 512 21.76 -7.72 -16.05
N GLY A 513 21.11 -8.07 -17.16
CA GLY A 513 21.57 -9.08 -18.10
C GLY A 513 21.01 -8.82 -19.50
N ASP A 514 21.55 -9.54 -20.49
CA ASP A 514 21.24 -9.34 -21.91
C ASP A 514 19.96 -10.05 -22.38
N ASN A 515 19.28 -10.77 -21.49
CA ASN A 515 18.07 -11.56 -21.72
C ASN A 515 18.23 -12.69 -22.75
N THR A 516 19.45 -13.06 -23.15
CA THR A 516 19.71 -14.11 -24.16
C THR A 516 19.41 -15.51 -23.64
N ASN A 517 19.50 -15.71 -22.33
CA ASN A 517 19.21 -16.97 -21.67
C ASN A 517 18.62 -16.70 -20.27
N THR A 518 18.20 -17.76 -19.58
CA THR A 518 17.54 -17.66 -18.27
C THR A 518 18.48 -17.04 -17.21
N THR A 519 19.75 -17.42 -17.16
CA THR A 519 20.69 -16.87 -16.17
C THR A 519 21.04 -15.38 -16.38
N GLU A 520 20.78 -14.84 -17.56
CA GLU A 520 21.08 -13.45 -17.96
C GLU A 520 19.82 -12.57 -18.05
N ARG A 521 18.75 -12.89 -17.29
CA ARG A 521 17.53 -12.06 -17.24
C ARG A 521 17.75 -10.73 -16.52
N SER A 522 17.24 -9.63 -17.08
CA SER A 522 17.15 -8.34 -16.37
C SER A 522 15.90 -8.26 -15.50
N SER A 523 15.95 -7.48 -14.41
CA SER A 523 14.73 -7.01 -13.74
C SER A 523 14.06 -5.94 -14.61
N GLY A 524 12.73 -5.96 -14.73
CA GLY A 524 11.98 -5.06 -15.62
C GLY A 524 10.56 -4.79 -15.14
N ALA A 525 9.68 -4.38 -16.07
CA ALA A 525 8.29 -4.05 -15.74
C ALA A 525 7.52 -5.25 -15.16
N TYR A 526 7.76 -6.46 -15.70
CA TYR A 526 7.16 -7.72 -15.26
C TYR A 526 7.97 -8.38 -14.14
N ILE A 527 9.26 -8.61 -14.39
CA ILE A 527 10.11 -9.43 -13.52
C ILE A 527 10.66 -8.61 -12.36
N PHE A 528 10.68 -9.21 -11.17
CA PHE A 528 11.58 -8.80 -10.10
C PHE A 528 12.73 -9.79 -10.01
N ARG A 529 13.96 -9.33 -10.26
CA ARG A 529 15.17 -10.15 -10.12
C ARG A 529 16.25 -9.35 -9.37
N PRO A 530 16.44 -9.57 -8.07
CA PRO A 530 17.47 -8.88 -7.31
C PRO A 530 18.87 -9.46 -7.63
N ASN A 531 19.88 -8.58 -7.75
CA ASN A 531 21.28 -8.97 -7.97
C ASN A 531 22.02 -9.35 -6.67
N ILE A 532 21.41 -9.05 -5.52
CA ILE A 532 21.99 -9.22 -4.19
C ILE A 532 21.08 -10.10 -3.34
N THR A 533 21.67 -10.83 -2.39
CA THR A 533 20.94 -11.78 -1.54
C THR A 533 20.38 -11.16 -0.25
N LYS A 534 20.83 -9.95 0.10
CA LYS A 534 20.30 -9.13 1.19
C LYS A 534 20.06 -7.71 0.69
N PRO A 535 18.96 -7.06 1.07
CA PRO A 535 18.69 -5.70 0.64
C PRO A 535 19.59 -4.72 1.41
N ILE A 536 19.87 -3.57 0.81
CA ILE A 536 20.72 -2.54 1.40
C ILE A 536 19.86 -1.63 2.27
N GLU A 537 20.16 -1.54 3.57
CA GLU A 537 19.47 -0.65 4.51
C GLU A 537 19.81 0.81 4.21
N LEU A 538 18.79 1.68 4.23
CA LEU A 538 18.99 3.11 4.07
C LEU A 538 19.40 3.75 5.40
N SER A 539 20.45 4.56 5.34
CA SER A 539 20.92 5.34 6.49
C SER A 539 19.94 6.46 6.83
N ILE A 540 19.64 6.62 8.12
CA ILE A 540 18.84 7.73 8.63
C ILE A 540 19.73 8.98 8.71
N LEU A 541 19.30 10.05 8.03
CA LEU A 541 19.97 11.35 8.05
C LEU A 541 19.47 12.21 9.21
N HIS A 542 18.15 12.19 9.45
CA HIS A 542 17.52 13.00 10.47
C HIS A 542 16.17 12.42 10.89
N SER A 543 15.84 12.54 12.18
CA SER A 543 14.52 12.22 12.72
C SER A 543 14.03 13.36 13.62
N GLU A 544 12.73 13.65 13.56
CA GLU A 544 12.07 14.64 14.43
C GLU A 544 10.75 14.11 14.97
N ILE A 545 10.44 14.44 16.24
CA ILE A 545 9.14 14.17 16.85
C ILE A 545 8.36 15.48 16.92
N LYS A 546 7.07 15.44 16.55
CA LYS A 546 6.12 16.53 16.80
C LYS A 546 4.95 16.02 17.60
N HIS A 547 4.78 16.57 18.80
CA HIS A 547 3.62 16.29 19.64
C HIS A 547 2.52 17.33 19.41
N GLY A 548 1.28 16.87 19.40
CA GLY A 548 0.13 17.73 19.43
C GLY A 548 -1.11 17.02 19.98
N PRO A 549 -2.19 17.78 20.22
CA PRO A 549 -3.38 17.28 20.92
C PRO A 549 -4.20 16.28 20.10
N LEU A 550 -4.10 16.31 18.76
CA LEU A 550 -4.85 15.41 17.87
C LEU A 550 -3.96 14.37 17.19
N VAL A 551 -2.69 14.69 17.00
CA VAL A 551 -1.72 13.78 16.38
C VAL A 551 -0.32 14.01 16.95
N SER A 552 0.35 12.91 17.26
CA SER A 552 1.80 12.87 17.45
C SER A 552 2.43 12.19 16.24
N GLU A 553 3.48 12.78 15.69
CA GLU A 553 4.19 12.24 14.52
C GLU A 553 5.71 12.13 14.74
N LEU A 554 6.27 11.05 14.23
CA LEU A 554 7.71 10.83 14.07
C LEU A 554 8.01 10.91 12.57
N ARG A 555 8.84 11.87 12.18
CA ARG A 555 9.33 12.00 10.80
C ARG A 555 10.76 11.50 10.74
N THR A 556 11.07 10.72 9.73
CA THR A 556 12.40 10.15 9.50
C THR A 556 12.80 10.40 8.05
N ILE A 557 13.95 11.02 7.88
CA ILE A 557 14.57 11.32 6.59
C ILE A 557 15.74 10.36 6.40
N TYR A 558 15.72 9.65 5.27
CA TYR A 558 16.73 8.70 4.87
C TYR A 558 17.53 9.25 3.70
N GLU A 559 18.67 8.62 3.42
CA GLU A 559 19.40 8.85 2.18
C GLU A 559 18.59 8.46 0.93
N GLY A 560 18.99 8.96 -0.24
CA GLY A 560 18.37 8.58 -1.51
C GLY A 560 16.96 9.15 -1.76
N ASN A 561 16.64 10.32 -1.19
CA ASN A 561 15.33 10.99 -1.33
C ASN A 561 14.16 10.16 -0.80
N VAL A 562 14.33 9.59 0.39
CA VAL A 562 13.32 8.75 1.04
C VAL A 562 12.93 9.33 2.39
N THR A 563 11.64 9.42 2.66
CA THR A 563 11.12 9.82 3.98
C THR A 563 9.99 8.93 4.44
N SER A 564 9.92 8.70 5.74
CA SER A 564 8.80 8.04 6.41
C SER A 564 8.23 8.97 7.47
N THR A 565 6.90 9.03 7.62
CA THR A 565 6.24 9.71 8.73
C THR A 565 5.27 8.78 9.41
N THR A 566 5.57 8.41 10.65
CA THR A 566 4.73 7.57 11.51
C THR A 566 3.84 8.45 12.37
N ARG A 567 2.52 8.21 12.37
CA ARG A 567 1.54 9.01 13.10
C ARG A 567 0.66 8.16 14.00
N LEU A 568 0.42 8.71 15.20
CA LEU A 568 -0.60 8.24 16.13
C LEU A 568 -1.62 9.36 16.33
N TYR A 569 -2.87 9.10 15.93
CA TYR A 569 -3.97 10.04 16.10
C TYR A 569 -4.74 9.73 17.38
N THR A 570 -5.30 10.76 18.01
CA THR A 570 -6.19 10.65 19.16
C THR A 570 -7.42 9.81 18.81
N ASP A 571 -7.84 8.90 19.69
CA ASP A 571 -9.02 8.02 19.53
C ASP A 571 -8.98 7.04 18.34
N ILE A 572 -7.80 6.80 17.74
CA ILE A 572 -7.60 5.88 16.63
C ILE A 572 -6.66 4.74 17.05
N ASP A 573 -6.98 3.50 16.65
CA ASP A 573 -6.29 2.29 17.10
C ASP A 573 -5.43 1.63 16.03
N PHE A 574 -4.91 2.43 15.09
CA PHE A 574 -3.92 1.99 14.10
C PHE A 574 -2.74 2.98 14.03
N ILE A 575 -1.59 2.48 13.60
CA ILE A 575 -0.43 3.32 13.27
C ILE A 575 -0.53 3.68 11.79
N GLU A 576 -0.45 4.96 11.46
CA GLU A 576 -0.38 5.41 10.06
C GLU A 576 1.09 5.69 9.68
N VAL A 577 1.55 5.15 8.56
CA VAL A 577 2.90 5.35 8.03
C VAL A 577 2.79 5.91 6.62
N ASP A 578 3.09 7.20 6.46
CA ASP A 578 3.27 7.81 5.15
C ASP A 578 4.70 7.60 4.68
N PHE A 579 4.90 7.22 3.42
CA PHE A 579 6.22 7.18 2.78
C PHE A 579 6.27 8.12 1.58
N THR A 580 7.44 8.67 1.30
CA THR A 580 7.76 9.34 0.04
C THR A 580 9.08 8.78 -0.47
N VAL A 581 9.07 8.22 -1.67
CA VAL A 581 10.22 7.58 -2.31
C VAL A 581 10.47 8.23 -3.65
N GLY A 582 11.63 8.84 -3.78
CA GLY A 582 12.18 9.34 -5.03
C GLY A 582 12.37 10.87 -5.08
N PRO A 583 13.02 11.38 -6.13
CA PRO A 583 13.46 10.66 -7.33
C PRO A 583 14.52 9.60 -7.01
N ILE A 584 14.30 8.37 -7.48
CA ILE A 584 15.26 7.26 -7.26
C ILE A 584 16.55 7.57 -8.05
N PRO A 585 17.72 7.65 -7.39
CA PRO A 585 18.97 7.98 -8.04
C PRO A 585 19.45 6.84 -8.95
N ILE A 586 19.97 7.21 -10.12
CA ILE A 586 20.48 6.29 -11.14
C ILE A 586 21.89 6.67 -11.62
N ASP A 587 22.57 7.59 -10.93
CA ASP A 587 23.90 8.09 -11.32
C ASP A 587 24.98 7.00 -11.27
N ASP A 588 24.70 5.93 -10.52
CA ASP A 588 25.50 4.71 -10.42
C ASP A 588 25.21 3.68 -11.53
N ASN A 589 24.29 3.98 -12.45
CA ASN A 589 23.77 3.06 -13.47
C ASN A 589 23.18 1.76 -12.90
N ILE A 590 22.66 1.80 -11.66
CA ILE A 590 22.03 0.65 -11.00
C ILE A 590 20.54 0.92 -10.81
N GLY A 591 19.71 0.04 -11.36
CA GLY A 591 18.27 0.02 -11.07
C GLY A 591 18.00 -0.36 -9.61
N LYS A 592 17.03 0.30 -8.97
CA LYS A 592 16.74 0.13 -7.54
C LYS A 592 15.27 -0.10 -7.29
N GLU A 593 14.99 -0.99 -6.36
CA GLU A 593 13.64 -1.38 -5.97
C GLU A 593 13.49 -1.19 -4.46
N TYR A 594 12.86 -0.09 -4.06
CA TYR A 594 12.77 0.34 -2.66
C TYR A 594 11.67 -0.42 -1.93
N ILE A 595 11.98 -0.84 -0.71
CA ILE A 595 11.09 -1.60 0.17
C ILE A 595 11.03 -0.96 1.55
N ILE A 596 9.91 -1.15 2.23
CA ILE A 596 9.77 -0.90 3.68
C ILE A 596 9.66 -2.24 4.39
N LYS A 597 10.35 -2.35 5.53
CA LYS A 597 10.30 -3.51 6.43
C LYS A 597 9.69 -3.13 7.77
N TYR A 598 8.77 -3.97 8.21
CA TYR A 598 8.24 -3.99 9.56
C TYR A 598 8.83 -5.20 10.28
N ILE A 599 9.66 -4.94 11.28
CA ILE A 599 10.48 -5.96 11.95
C ILE A 599 9.95 -6.14 13.36
N THR A 600 9.69 -7.39 13.73
CA THR A 600 9.17 -7.78 15.05
C THR A 600 9.84 -9.04 15.59
N ASP A 601 9.55 -9.36 16.85
CA ASP A 601 9.89 -10.63 17.49
C ASP A 601 8.79 -11.71 17.35
N ILE A 602 7.78 -11.49 16.49
CA ILE A 602 6.75 -12.50 16.18
C ILE A 602 7.40 -13.71 15.51
N ASN A 603 7.17 -14.91 16.07
CA ASN A 603 7.67 -16.14 15.48
C ASN A 603 6.66 -16.77 14.50
N ASN A 604 6.72 -16.37 13.24
CA ASN A 604 5.81 -16.83 12.20
C ASN A 604 6.25 -18.11 11.47
N ASN A 605 7.46 -18.65 11.75
CA ASN A 605 7.98 -19.90 11.19
C ASN A 605 7.89 -19.98 9.64
N GLY A 606 8.17 -18.86 8.98
CA GLY A 606 8.09 -18.73 7.52
C GLY A 606 6.67 -18.73 6.94
N ILE A 607 5.64 -18.61 7.77
CA ILE A 607 4.23 -18.50 7.34
C ILE A 607 3.81 -17.04 7.35
N PHE A 608 3.15 -16.61 6.29
CA PHE A 608 2.56 -15.27 6.19
C PHE A 608 1.30 -15.33 5.35
N TYR A 609 0.50 -14.27 5.35
CA TYR A 609 -0.79 -14.27 4.67
C TYR A 609 -0.93 -13.04 3.80
N THR A 610 -1.34 -13.23 2.54
CA THR A 610 -1.65 -12.14 1.61
C THR A 610 -3.06 -12.27 1.09
N ASP A 611 -3.71 -11.15 0.81
CA ASP A 611 -5.06 -11.15 0.28
C ASP A 611 -5.10 -11.48 -1.23
N SER A 612 -6.18 -12.13 -1.68
CA SER A 612 -6.47 -12.35 -3.10
C SER A 612 -7.49 -11.32 -3.55
N ASN A 613 -7.06 -10.34 -4.36
CA ASN A 613 -7.88 -9.28 -4.93
C ASN A 613 -8.68 -8.49 -3.87
N GLY A 614 -8.11 -8.28 -2.69
CA GLY A 614 -8.77 -7.59 -1.59
C GLY A 614 -9.76 -8.44 -0.81
N ARG A 615 -9.92 -9.73 -1.12
CA ARG A 615 -10.98 -10.62 -0.58
C ARG A 615 -10.44 -11.65 0.40
N GLN A 616 -10.30 -12.90 -0.04
CA GLN A 616 -9.84 -14.01 0.79
C GLN A 616 -8.38 -13.84 1.20
N MET A 617 -8.03 -14.20 2.43
CA MET A 617 -6.64 -14.34 2.85
C MET A 617 -6.10 -15.70 2.46
N LEU A 618 -4.96 -15.73 1.77
CA LEU A 618 -4.26 -16.94 1.37
C LEU A 618 -3.02 -17.13 2.23
N LYS A 619 -2.89 -18.34 2.79
CA LYS A 619 -1.71 -18.74 3.54
C LYS A 619 -0.54 -18.98 2.59
N ARG A 620 0.58 -18.31 2.86
CA ARG A 620 1.86 -18.45 2.15
C ARG A 620 2.86 -19.09 3.09
N LYS A 621 3.75 -19.90 2.54
CA LYS A 621 4.87 -20.48 3.28
C LYS A 621 6.13 -20.31 2.46
N LEU A 622 7.15 -19.74 3.10
CA LEU A 622 8.44 -19.43 2.51
C LEU A 622 9.04 -20.70 1.89
N ASN A 623 9.43 -20.60 0.61
CA ASN A 623 10.05 -21.68 -0.16
C ASN A 623 9.19 -22.95 -0.33
N GLU A 624 7.86 -22.83 -0.25
CA GLU A 624 6.95 -23.98 -0.39
C GLU A 624 5.84 -23.73 -1.42
N ARG A 625 5.42 -24.79 -2.12
CA ARG A 625 4.19 -24.83 -2.92
C ARG A 625 3.37 -26.05 -2.53
N PRO A 626 2.05 -25.92 -2.28
CA PRO A 626 1.23 -27.05 -1.85
C PRO A 626 1.16 -28.21 -2.86
N GLN A 627 1.33 -27.94 -4.15
CA GLN A 627 1.06 -28.92 -5.22
C GLN A 627 2.30 -29.61 -5.77
N PHE A 628 3.50 -29.08 -5.56
CA PHE A 628 4.70 -29.63 -6.14
C PHE A 628 5.95 -29.31 -5.31
N ASN A 629 6.96 -30.17 -5.45
CA ASN A 629 8.25 -29.95 -4.82
C ASN A 629 8.95 -28.75 -5.49
N LEU A 630 9.08 -27.67 -4.74
CA LEU A 630 9.63 -26.42 -5.23
C LEU A 630 11.17 -26.44 -5.19
N THR A 631 11.80 -26.03 -6.29
CA THR A 631 13.21 -25.66 -6.34
C THR A 631 13.27 -24.24 -6.89
N LEU A 632 13.85 -23.30 -6.13
CA LEU A 632 13.92 -21.88 -6.49
C LEU A 632 15.33 -21.53 -6.94
N ALA A 633 15.50 -21.06 -8.18
CA ALA A 633 16.72 -20.36 -8.56
C ALA A 633 16.73 -18.92 -8.02
N GLU A 634 15.55 -18.31 -7.88
CA GLU A 634 15.37 -16.96 -7.32
C GLU A 634 14.52 -17.03 -6.03
N PRO A 635 15.12 -17.33 -4.86
CA PRO A 635 14.39 -17.51 -3.60
C PRO A 635 13.77 -16.22 -3.06
N ILE A 636 14.24 -15.05 -3.47
CA ILE A 636 13.65 -13.77 -3.06
C ILE A 636 12.39 -13.52 -3.88
N ALA A 637 12.54 -13.37 -5.20
CA ALA A 637 11.43 -13.08 -6.10
C ALA A 637 10.35 -14.16 -6.11
N GLY A 638 10.75 -15.43 -5.96
CA GLY A 638 9.85 -16.57 -5.85
C GLY A 638 9.00 -16.61 -4.58
N ASN A 639 9.23 -15.73 -3.60
CA ASN A 639 8.40 -15.61 -2.40
C ASN A 639 7.68 -14.26 -2.29
N TYR A 640 7.73 -13.42 -3.33
CA TYR A 640 6.89 -12.24 -3.40
C TYR A 640 5.48 -12.59 -3.88
N TYR A 641 4.49 -11.95 -3.27
CA TYR A 641 3.07 -12.12 -3.57
C TYR A 641 2.39 -10.76 -3.73
N PRO A 642 1.28 -10.68 -4.49
CA PRO A 642 0.50 -9.46 -4.55
C PRO A 642 -0.14 -9.19 -3.19
N VAL A 643 -0.02 -7.95 -2.74
CA VAL A 643 -0.70 -7.39 -1.57
C VAL A 643 -1.63 -6.32 -2.10
N THR A 644 -2.92 -6.63 -2.19
CA THR A 644 -3.90 -5.72 -2.80
C THR A 644 -4.56 -4.83 -1.75
N ASN A 645 -4.73 -5.34 -0.52
CA ASN A 645 -5.25 -4.62 0.63
C ASN A 645 -4.47 -4.89 1.93
N LYS A 646 -4.01 -6.14 2.18
CA LYS A 646 -3.44 -6.55 3.48
C LYS A 646 -2.44 -7.70 3.36
N ILE A 647 -1.34 -7.59 4.10
CA ILE A 647 -0.42 -8.68 4.44
C ILE A 647 -0.29 -8.80 5.97
N TYR A 648 -0.16 -10.02 6.50
CA TYR A 648 0.10 -10.19 7.93
C TYR A 648 0.96 -11.42 8.28
N ILE A 649 1.60 -11.33 9.44
CA ILE A 649 2.28 -12.43 10.14
C ILE A 649 1.70 -12.58 11.54
N GLU A 650 1.75 -13.79 12.10
CA GLU A 650 1.24 -14.05 13.44
C GLU A 650 1.98 -15.22 14.11
N ASP A 651 1.92 -15.22 15.45
CA ASP A 651 2.24 -16.35 16.31
C ASP A 651 0.98 -16.76 17.13
N SER A 652 1.14 -17.46 18.25
CA SER A 652 0.03 -17.83 19.14
C SER A 652 -0.77 -16.61 19.63
N ASP A 653 -0.07 -15.54 20.02
CA ASP A 653 -0.60 -14.47 20.86
C ASP A 653 -0.64 -13.10 20.18
N ASN A 654 0.16 -12.91 19.13
CA ASN A 654 0.40 -11.65 18.44
C ASN A 654 0.15 -11.80 16.94
N ARG A 655 -0.31 -10.72 16.32
CA ARG A 655 -0.43 -10.57 14.87
C ARG A 655 0.01 -9.17 14.49
N LEU A 656 0.81 -9.05 13.44
CA LEU A 656 1.12 -7.78 12.81
C LEU A 656 0.52 -7.78 11.41
N SER A 657 -0.43 -6.87 11.19
CA SER A 657 -1.13 -6.70 9.93
C SER A 657 -0.79 -5.34 9.33
N VAL A 658 -0.40 -5.33 8.06
CA VAL A 658 -0.08 -4.12 7.30
C VAL A 658 -1.09 -3.96 6.17
N LEU A 659 -1.80 -2.83 6.17
CA LEU A 659 -2.74 -2.42 5.13
C LEU A 659 -2.05 -1.50 4.13
N THR A 660 -2.38 -1.64 2.85
CA THR A 660 -1.78 -0.88 1.74
C THR A 660 -2.84 -0.01 1.06
N ASP A 661 -2.46 1.19 0.62
CA ASP A 661 -3.35 2.15 -0.06
C ASP A 661 -3.51 1.87 -1.57
N ARG A 662 -2.73 0.91 -2.08
CA ARG A 662 -2.64 0.49 -3.48
C ARG A 662 -2.12 -0.95 -3.55
N SER A 663 -2.22 -1.57 -4.71
CA SER A 663 -1.56 -2.87 -4.94
C SER A 663 -0.04 -2.73 -4.88
N GLN A 664 0.62 -3.64 -4.17
CA GLN A 664 2.07 -3.69 -4.00
C GLN A 664 2.55 -5.14 -3.97
N GLY A 665 3.84 -5.38 -4.23
CA GLY A 665 4.48 -6.66 -3.96
C GLY A 665 4.95 -6.74 -2.51
N GLY A 666 4.68 -7.85 -1.82
CA GLY A 666 5.14 -8.06 -0.44
C GLY A 666 5.49 -9.50 -0.10
N SER A 667 6.25 -9.67 0.98
CA SER A 667 6.73 -10.98 1.46
C SER A 667 7.04 -10.98 2.96
N SER A 668 7.40 -12.15 3.48
CA SER A 668 8.02 -12.37 4.79
C SER A 668 9.22 -13.31 4.58
N LEU A 669 10.36 -12.74 4.19
CA LEU A 669 11.57 -13.50 3.87
C LEU A 669 12.35 -13.98 5.10
N ASN A 670 12.18 -13.29 6.23
CA ASN A 670 12.75 -13.65 7.51
C ASN A 670 11.65 -13.75 8.56
N ASN A 671 11.94 -14.51 9.62
CA ASN A 671 11.03 -14.65 10.74
C ASN A 671 10.79 -13.29 11.42
N GLY A 672 9.53 -12.95 11.72
CA GLY A 672 9.14 -11.70 12.34
C GLY A 672 9.14 -10.47 11.42
N GLU A 673 9.44 -10.65 10.13
CA GLU A 673 9.51 -9.54 9.16
C GLU A 673 8.35 -9.56 8.16
N ILE A 674 7.78 -8.39 7.90
CA ILE A 674 6.99 -8.11 6.69
C ILE A 674 7.78 -7.11 5.85
N GLU A 675 7.95 -7.38 4.57
CA GLU A 675 8.46 -6.40 3.61
C GLU A 675 7.45 -6.10 2.51
N ILE A 676 7.37 -4.83 2.11
CA ILE A 676 6.50 -4.35 1.04
C ILE A 676 7.32 -3.45 0.12
N MET A 677 7.26 -3.71 -1.18
CA MET A 677 7.91 -2.91 -2.20
C MET A 677 7.10 -1.66 -2.51
N LEU A 678 7.76 -0.51 -2.46
CA LEU A 678 7.13 0.81 -2.54
C LEU A 678 7.24 1.44 -3.92
N HIS A 679 8.42 1.35 -4.52
CA HIS A 679 8.72 1.96 -5.82
C HIS A 679 9.90 1.26 -6.49
N ARG A 680 9.93 1.29 -7.82
CA ARG A 680 10.95 0.65 -8.65
C ARG A 680 11.36 1.60 -9.76
N ARG A 681 12.66 1.72 -10.01
CA ARG A 681 13.20 2.41 -11.18
C ARG A 681 14.31 1.57 -11.79
N LEU A 682 14.07 1.10 -13.01
CA LEU A 682 14.88 0.10 -13.70
C LEU A 682 15.45 0.70 -14.98
N LEU A 683 16.65 0.26 -15.36
CA LEU A 683 17.41 0.81 -16.48
C LEU A 683 17.43 -0.11 -17.71
N HIS A 684 16.81 -1.29 -17.59
CA HIS A 684 16.77 -2.31 -18.63
C HIS A 684 15.35 -2.86 -18.79
N ASP A 685 15.05 -3.31 -20.00
CA ASP A 685 13.85 -4.07 -20.33
C ASP A 685 14.07 -5.55 -19.98
N ASP A 686 13.01 -6.23 -19.54
CA ASP A 686 13.04 -7.65 -19.18
C ASP A 686 12.73 -8.59 -20.37
N ALA A 687 12.59 -8.04 -21.58
CA ALA A 687 12.41 -8.75 -22.85
C ALA A 687 11.15 -9.63 -22.93
N PHE A 688 10.07 -9.23 -22.25
CA PHE A 688 8.75 -9.88 -22.33
C PHE A 688 7.70 -9.13 -23.15
N GLY A 689 8.11 -8.14 -23.95
CA GLY A 689 7.28 -7.56 -25.02
C GLY A 689 7.11 -6.05 -24.96
N VAL A 690 7.30 -5.40 -23.80
CA VAL A 690 7.17 -3.94 -23.67
C VAL A 690 8.21 -3.21 -24.52
N GLY A 691 9.47 -3.69 -24.47
CA GLY A 691 10.59 -3.09 -25.17
C GLY A 691 11.00 -1.72 -24.60
N GLU A 692 10.72 -1.48 -23.31
CA GLU A 692 11.03 -0.25 -22.58
C GLU A 692 11.40 -0.60 -21.13
N ALA A 693 12.47 0.01 -20.61
CA ALA A 693 12.77 -0.08 -19.19
C ALA A 693 11.72 0.68 -18.35
N LEU A 694 11.43 0.18 -17.14
CA LEU A 694 10.58 0.88 -16.17
C LEU A 694 11.33 2.08 -15.55
N ASN A 695 11.48 3.15 -16.35
CA ASN A 695 12.22 4.36 -15.99
C ASN A 695 11.32 5.60 -16.05
N GLU A 696 10.32 5.64 -15.18
CA GLU A 696 9.33 6.72 -15.14
C GLU A 696 9.99 8.07 -14.80
N VAL A 697 9.81 9.06 -15.68
CA VAL A 697 10.36 10.41 -15.53
C VAL A 697 9.30 11.47 -15.76
N LEU A 698 9.38 12.56 -15.00
CA LEU A 698 8.56 13.74 -15.16
C LEU A 698 9.45 14.98 -14.99
N ASN A 699 9.39 15.91 -15.95
CA ASN A 699 10.30 17.07 -16.04
C ASN A 699 11.80 16.68 -15.94
N ASN A 700 12.19 15.60 -16.64
CA ASN A 700 13.55 15.03 -16.65
C ASN A 700 14.07 14.55 -15.28
N LYS A 701 13.19 14.39 -14.28
CA LYS A 701 13.51 13.78 -12.98
C LYS A 701 12.75 12.47 -12.83
N GLY A 702 13.34 11.51 -12.11
CA GLY A 702 12.63 10.27 -11.77
C GLY A 702 11.34 10.56 -11.00
N LEU A 703 10.28 9.79 -11.29
CA LEU A 703 8.98 9.96 -10.64
C LEU A 703 9.09 9.75 -9.12
N VAL A 704 8.40 10.60 -8.35
CA VAL A 704 8.30 10.50 -6.89
C VAL A 704 6.99 9.82 -6.52
N VAL A 705 7.05 8.84 -5.63
CA VAL A 705 5.89 8.09 -5.16
C VAL A 705 5.65 8.43 -3.70
N ARG A 706 4.44 8.89 -3.38
CA ARG A 706 3.95 9.02 -2.00
C ARG A 706 2.80 8.04 -1.80
N GLY A 707 2.76 7.40 -0.64
CA GLY A 707 1.66 6.54 -0.23
C GLY A 707 1.57 6.40 1.29
N THR A 708 0.54 5.67 1.71
CA THR A 708 0.21 5.46 3.12
C THR A 708 0.00 3.97 3.40
N GLN A 709 0.48 3.50 4.54
CA GLN A 709 0.20 2.17 5.08
C GLN A 709 -0.37 2.29 6.49
N ARG A 710 -1.25 1.35 6.88
CA ARG A 710 -1.80 1.28 8.24
C ARG A 710 -1.41 -0.02 8.91
N ILE A 711 -0.97 0.05 10.16
CA ILE A 711 -0.52 -1.10 10.92
C ILE A 711 -1.53 -1.40 12.00
N LEU A 712 -1.93 -2.67 12.07
CA LEU A 712 -2.83 -3.21 13.09
C LEU A 712 -2.12 -4.34 13.84
N THR A 713 -2.32 -4.37 15.15
CA THR A 713 -1.69 -5.34 16.07
C THR A 713 -2.70 -6.22 16.81
N LYS A 714 -3.98 -5.88 16.69
CA LYS A 714 -5.08 -6.66 17.28
C LYS A 714 -5.42 -7.87 16.41
N LYS A 715 -5.21 -9.06 16.96
CA LYS A 715 -5.61 -10.34 16.36
C LYS A 715 -7.15 -10.51 16.40
N SER A 716 -7.85 -9.88 15.46
CA SER A 716 -9.32 -9.97 15.30
C SER A 716 -9.71 -9.88 13.82
N ASP A 717 -10.17 -10.98 13.25
CA ASP A 717 -10.52 -11.03 11.82
C ASP A 717 -11.66 -10.05 11.47
N LEU A 718 -12.69 -9.95 12.32
CA LEU A 718 -13.80 -9.02 12.12
C LEU A 718 -13.34 -7.56 12.11
N LEU A 719 -12.57 -7.15 13.13
CA LEU A 719 -12.10 -5.78 13.26
C LEU A 719 -11.13 -5.43 12.13
N GLU A 720 -10.16 -6.29 11.85
CA GLU A 720 -9.21 -6.09 10.76
C GLU A 720 -9.91 -5.97 9.42
N ARG A 721 -10.91 -6.81 9.15
CA ARG A 721 -11.65 -6.74 7.88
C ARG A 721 -12.44 -5.45 7.75
N LYS A 722 -13.02 -4.97 8.85
CA LYS A 722 -13.67 -3.66 8.91
C LYS A 722 -12.67 -2.53 8.65
N ARG A 723 -11.49 -2.56 9.27
CA ARG A 723 -10.40 -1.57 9.05
C ARG A 723 -9.84 -1.60 7.62
N VAL A 724 -9.76 -2.77 7.00
CA VAL A 724 -9.40 -2.93 5.57
C VAL A 724 -10.39 -2.16 4.70
N LEU A 725 -11.69 -2.37 4.92
CA LEU A 725 -12.74 -1.69 4.15
C LEU A 725 -12.77 -0.18 4.42
N GLU A 726 -12.52 0.26 5.66
CA GLU A 726 -12.36 1.68 6.01
C GLU A 726 -11.18 2.35 5.31
N PHE A 727 -10.07 1.64 5.11
CA PHE A 727 -8.92 2.18 4.41
C PHE A 727 -9.10 2.16 2.89
N HIS A 728 -9.65 1.08 2.34
CA HIS A 728 -9.91 0.92 0.91
C HIS A 728 -11.00 1.90 0.41
N TYR A 729 -12.08 2.06 1.16
CA TYR A 729 -13.17 2.99 0.87
C TYR A 729 -13.10 4.22 1.80
N LYS A 730 -11.91 4.82 1.89
CA LYS A 730 -11.66 6.01 2.70
C LYS A 730 -12.64 7.14 2.38
N PRO A 731 -12.95 8.02 3.35
CA PRO A 731 -13.80 9.18 3.09
C PRO A 731 -13.27 10.05 1.95
N ILE A 732 -14.17 10.44 1.06
CA ILE A 732 -13.85 11.23 -0.14
C ILE A 732 -14.08 12.70 0.17
N ILE A 733 -13.13 13.56 -0.18
CA ILE A 733 -13.09 14.96 0.23
C ILE A 733 -13.19 15.86 -0.99
N LEU A 734 -14.14 16.80 -0.95
CA LEU A 734 -14.34 17.81 -1.98
C LEU A 734 -14.36 19.22 -1.37
N PHE A 735 -13.84 20.18 -2.13
CA PHE A 735 -13.65 21.56 -1.68
C PHE A 735 -14.48 22.53 -2.52
N ALA A 736 -15.08 23.53 -1.89
CA ALA A 736 -15.78 24.61 -2.59
C ALA A 736 -15.48 25.97 -1.96
N ASP A 737 -15.45 27.02 -2.78
CA ASP A 737 -15.44 28.41 -2.29
C ASP A 737 -16.70 28.68 -1.48
N ALA A 738 -16.54 29.29 -0.31
CA ALA A 738 -17.65 29.53 0.62
C ALA A 738 -17.60 30.93 1.25
N GLU A 739 -16.93 31.91 0.61
CA GLU A 739 -16.84 33.28 1.14
C GLU A 739 -18.20 33.95 1.38
N ASN A 740 -19.21 33.57 0.57
CA ASN A 740 -20.58 34.10 0.68
C ASN A 740 -21.56 33.17 1.41
N LEU A 741 -21.07 32.09 2.03
CA LEU A 741 -21.91 31.09 2.67
C LEU A 741 -22.18 31.46 4.14
N ASN A 742 -23.42 31.83 4.46
CA ASN A 742 -23.88 32.00 5.84
C ASN A 742 -24.48 30.68 6.37
N LEU A 743 -23.91 30.19 7.46
CA LEU A 743 -24.25 28.90 8.05
C LEU A 743 -25.22 29.08 9.19
N SER A 744 -26.47 28.69 8.96
CA SER A 744 -27.51 28.64 9.98
C SER A 744 -28.02 27.23 10.26
N ASN A 745 -27.84 26.29 9.31
CA ASN A 745 -28.54 25.01 9.31
C ASN A 745 -27.62 23.80 9.19
N ASP A 746 -28.13 22.63 9.60
CA ASP A 746 -27.42 21.35 9.55
C ASP A 746 -27.32 20.82 8.10
N HIS A 747 -26.10 20.79 7.56
CA HIS A 747 -25.78 20.37 6.19
C HIS A 747 -25.35 18.90 6.08
N ARG A 748 -25.87 18.03 6.95
CA ARG A 748 -25.64 16.58 6.88
C ARG A 748 -26.72 15.89 6.05
N PHE A 749 -26.29 14.89 5.27
CA PHE A 749 -27.17 13.88 4.68
C PHE A 749 -26.72 12.51 5.17
N VAL A 750 -27.65 11.68 5.61
CA VAL A 750 -27.41 10.28 5.99
C VAL A 750 -28.27 9.43 5.07
N GLY A 751 -27.75 8.34 4.52
CA GLY A 751 -28.47 7.47 3.58
C GLY A 751 -28.95 6.14 4.17
N LEU A 752 -28.43 5.73 5.33
CA LEU A 752 -28.68 4.42 5.95
C LEU A 752 -28.92 4.54 7.46
N TYR A 753 -29.74 3.64 8.01
CA TYR A 753 -29.98 3.52 9.46
C TYR A 753 -28.86 2.77 10.22
N SER A 754 -27.98 2.03 9.51
CA SER A 754 -26.86 1.18 9.94
C SER A 754 -27.12 -0.30 9.63
N VAL A 755 -26.10 -0.99 9.11
CA VAL A 755 -26.15 -2.45 8.86
C VAL A 755 -25.49 -3.24 10.00
N PRO A 756 -25.79 -4.54 10.15
CA PRO A 756 -25.09 -5.41 11.10
C PRO A 756 -23.58 -5.49 10.82
N ASP A 757 -22.77 -5.68 11.87
CA ASP A 757 -21.35 -5.99 11.69
C ASP A 757 -21.18 -7.28 10.88
N GLY A 758 -20.23 -7.27 9.94
CA GLY A 758 -20.04 -8.36 8.98
C GLY A 758 -20.70 -8.13 7.62
N VAL A 759 -21.56 -7.11 7.49
CA VAL A 759 -22.23 -6.75 6.23
C VAL A 759 -21.61 -5.51 5.61
N HIS A 760 -21.30 -5.57 4.31
CA HIS A 760 -20.84 -4.43 3.52
C HIS A 760 -21.66 -4.27 2.24
N LEU A 761 -22.02 -3.03 1.91
CA LEU A 761 -22.69 -2.69 0.67
C LEU A 761 -21.63 -2.39 -0.39
N LEU A 762 -21.45 -3.32 -1.33
CA LEU A 762 -20.44 -3.24 -2.38
C LEU A 762 -20.83 -2.28 -3.50
N SER A 763 -22.12 -2.19 -3.81
CA SER A 763 -22.62 -1.34 -4.89
C SER A 763 -24.06 -0.97 -4.66
N ILE A 764 -24.37 0.32 -4.84
CA ILE A 764 -25.71 0.86 -5.01
C ILE A 764 -25.64 1.72 -6.27
N GLU A 765 -26.32 1.33 -7.34
CA GLU A 765 -26.34 2.12 -8.57
C GLU A 765 -27.69 2.06 -9.26
N SER A 766 -28.02 3.10 -10.03
CA SER A 766 -29.23 3.13 -10.84
C SER A 766 -29.21 1.97 -11.84
N TRP A 767 -30.36 1.31 -12.02
CA TRP A 767 -30.55 0.23 -12.95
C TRP A 767 -31.85 0.47 -13.71
N GLY A 768 -31.76 1.01 -14.92
CA GLY A 768 -32.96 1.44 -15.66
C GLY A 768 -33.70 2.59 -14.97
N ASP A 769 -34.99 2.72 -15.26
CA ASP A 769 -35.75 3.92 -14.94
C ASP A 769 -36.35 3.97 -13.54
N THR A 770 -36.68 2.81 -12.98
CA THR A 770 -37.45 2.64 -11.73
C THR A 770 -36.82 1.60 -10.81
N SER A 771 -35.61 1.14 -11.12
CA SER A 771 -34.90 0.16 -10.30
C SER A 771 -33.46 0.56 -10.00
N LEU A 772 -32.89 -0.10 -8.99
CA LEU A 772 -31.49 0.01 -8.62
C LEU A 772 -30.88 -1.39 -8.51
N LEU A 773 -29.56 -1.44 -8.69
CA LEU A 773 -28.74 -2.60 -8.45
C LEU A 773 -28.13 -2.50 -7.05
N LEU A 774 -28.35 -3.52 -6.23
CA LEU A 774 -27.78 -3.65 -4.89
C LEU A 774 -26.87 -4.87 -4.81
N ARG A 775 -25.62 -4.68 -4.38
CA ARG A 775 -24.72 -5.77 -4.01
C ARG A 775 -24.40 -5.70 -2.53
N ILE A 776 -24.63 -6.81 -1.83
CA ILE A 776 -24.31 -6.97 -0.42
C ILE A 776 -23.34 -8.12 -0.26
N GLU A 777 -22.28 -7.92 0.52
CA GLU A 777 -21.38 -8.98 0.92
C GLU A 777 -21.41 -9.22 2.43
N ASN A 778 -21.25 -10.48 2.80
CA ASN A 778 -20.86 -10.87 4.14
C ASN A 778 -19.35 -11.08 4.17
N TYR A 779 -18.62 -10.16 4.79
CA TYR A 779 -17.16 -10.17 4.83
C TYR A 779 -16.59 -11.03 5.97
N LEU A 780 -17.43 -11.73 6.74
CA LEU A 780 -16.98 -12.64 7.78
C LEU A 780 -16.27 -13.87 7.20
N GLU A 781 -15.31 -14.37 7.96
CA GLU A 781 -14.72 -15.69 7.75
C GLU A 781 -15.72 -16.81 8.11
N LYS A 782 -15.57 -17.98 7.49
CA LYS A 782 -16.51 -19.10 7.66
C LYS A 782 -16.43 -19.68 9.07
N SER A 783 -17.55 -19.66 9.81
CA SER A 783 -17.68 -20.28 11.14
C SER A 783 -19.09 -20.85 11.36
N ILE A 784 -19.31 -21.55 12.49
CA ILE A 784 -20.57 -22.27 12.78
C ILE A 784 -21.81 -21.33 12.76
N ASN A 785 -21.64 -20.03 13.04
CA ASN A 785 -22.72 -19.03 13.07
C ASN A 785 -22.43 -17.78 12.20
N SER A 786 -21.72 -17.92 11.08
CA SER A 786 -21.29 -16.77 10.27
C SER A 786 -22.31 -16.28 9.23
N THR A 787 -23.54 -16.78 9.23
CA THR A 787 -24.62 -16.31 8.33
C THR A 787 -25.32 -15.12 8.96
N ILE A 788 -25.47 -14.04 8.19
CA ILE A 788 -26.12 -12.80 8.65
C ILE A 788 -27.46 -12.64 7.94
N GLU A 789 -28.48 -12.24 8.68
CA GLU A 789 -29.77 -11.83 8.13
C GLU A 789 -29.82 -10.30 8.00
N VAL A 790 -30.22 -9.82 6.82
CA VAL A 790 -30.36 -8.39 6.53
C VAL A 790 -31.81 -8.14 6.12
N ASN A 791 -32.49 -7.22 6.81
CA ASN A 791 -33.80 -6.75 6.37
C ASN A 791 -33.62 -5.63 5.34
N LEU A 792 -34.01 -5.89 4.09
CA LEU A 792 -33.91 -4.90 3.02
C LEU A 792 -34.92 -3.76 3.15
N SER A 793 -36.11 -3.99 3.75
CA SER A 793 -37.19 -2.98 3.79
C SER A 793 -36.78 -1.69 4.50
N ASP A 794 -35.90 -1.79 5.49
CA ASP A 794 -35.51 -0.70 6.38
C ASP A 794 -34.04 -0.29 6.19
N LEU A 795 -33.43 -0.72 5.08
CA LEU A 795 -32.01 -0.49 4.83
C LEU A 795 -31.73 0.99 4.56
N PHE A 796 -32.52 1.60 3.69
CA PHE A 796 -32.36 2.97 3.21
C PHE A 796 -33.35 3.91 3.88
N ASN A 797 -32.95 5.18 4.03
CA ASN A 797 -33.83 6.22 4.56
C ASN A 797 -34.37 7.20 3.50
N PHE A 798 -33.92 7.07 2.26
CA PHE A 798 -34.28 7.94 1.14
C PHE A 798 -35.17 7.23 0.10
N ILE A 799 -35.33 5.91 0.23
CA ILE A 799 -36.22 5.10 -0.62
C ILE A 799 -36.99 4.08 0.21
N LYS A 800 -38.16 3.72 -0.30
CA LYS A 800 -38.96 2.59 0.14
C LYS A 800 -38.89 1.50 -0.91
N ILE A 801 -38.46 0.31 -0.50
CA ILE A 801 -38.37 -0.84 -1.41
C ILE A 801 -39.76 -1.43 -1.63
N ASN A 802 -40.13 -1.64 -2.90
CA ASN A 802 -41.38 -2.23 -3.32
C ASN A 802 -41.23 -3.74 -3.58
N THR A 803 -40.25 -4.10 -4.40
CA THR A 803 -39.94 -5.49 -4.78
C THR A 803 -38.44 -5.66 -5.00
N PHE A 804 -37.95 -6.90 -4.98
CA PHE A 804 -36.57 -7.21 -5.38
C PHE A 804 -36.49 -8.60 -6.00
N LYS A 805 -35.51 -8.79 -6.90
CA LYS A 805 -35.18 -10.10 -7.51
C LYS A 805 -33.67 -10.33 -7.53
N GLU A 806 -33.23 -11.53 -7.16
CA GLU A 806 -31.81 -11.90 -7.14
C GLU A 806 -31.28 -12.26 -8.54
N THR A 807 -30.03 -11.86 -8.80
CA THR A 807 -29.30 -12.12 -10.04
C THR A 807 -27.92 -12.72 -9.76
N THR A 808 -27.28 -13.21 -10.81
CA THR A 808 -25.84 -13.48 -10.81
C THR A 808 -25.04 -12.19 -10.53
N LEU A 809 -23.76 -12.30 -10.16
CA LEU A 809 -22.92 -11.15 -9.80
C LEU A 809 -22.87 -10.05 -10.88
N ALA A 810 -22.90 -10.46 -12.15
CA ALA A 810 -22.89 -9.57 -13.32
C ALA A 810 -24.26 -8.97 -13.65
N ALA A 811 -25.31 -9.32 -12.90
CA ALA A 811 -26.69 -8.89 -13.10
C ALA A 811 -27.24 -9.18 -14.52
N ASN A 812 -26.74 -10.23 -15.17
CA ASN A 812 -27.09 -10.59 -16.54
C ASN A 812 -27.95 -11.86 -16.65
N GLN A 813 -28.19 -12.55 -15.54
CA GLN A 813 -29.03 -13.74 -15.46
C GLN A 813 -29.74 -13.77 -14.11
N TRP A 814 -31.00 -14.20 -14.09
CA TRP A 814 -31.74 -14.38 -12.85
C TRP A 814 -31.25 -15.61 -12.08
N MET A 815 -31.21 -15.52 -10.76
CA MET A 815 -30.65 -16.61 -9.95
C MET A 815 -31.50 -17.89 -10.00
N ASP A 816 -32.82 -17.77 -10.22
CA ASP A 816 -33.75 -18.89 -10.43
C ASP A 816 -33.56 -19.59 -11.78
N GLU A 817 -32.89 -18.96 -12.73
CA GLU A 817 -32.55 -19.51 -14.06
C GLU A 817 -31.11 -20.02 -14.12
N TYR A 818 -30.33 -19.85 -13.06
CA TYR A 818 -28.92 -20.23 -13.04
C TYR A 818 -28.72 -21.73 -12.80
N GLU A 819 -28.08 -22.41 -13.74
CA GLU A 819 -27.72 -23.83 -13.63
C GLU A 819 -26.21 -24.01 -13.48
N LYS A 820 -25.79 -24.57 -12.34
CA LYS A 820 -24.38 -24.94 -12.11
C LYS A 820 -24.05 -26.29 -12.76
N LEU A 821 -22.91 -26.36 -13.44
CA LEU A 821 -22.40 -27.63 -13.96
C LEU A 821 -21.93 -28.53 -12.81
N ASN A 822 -22.41 -29.77 -12.78
CA ASN A 822 -21.96 -30.79 -11.84
C ASN A 822 -20.73 -31.54 -12.40
N TRP A 823 -19.71 -31.72 -11.55
CA TRP A 823 -18.45 -32.39 -11.88
C TRP A 823 -18.16 -33.51 -10.89
N THR A 824 -17.69 -34.64 -11.39
CA THR A 824 -17.13 -35.71 -10.55
C THR A 824 -15.69 -35.36 -10.20
N THR A 825 -15.35 -35.39 -8.92
CA THR A 825 -13.99 -35.11 -8.46
C THR A 825 -13.32 -36.40 -7.98
N ASP A 826 -11.99 -36.44 -8.05
CA ASP A 826 -11.19 -37.61 -7.62
C ASP A 826 -11.40 -37.95 -6.13
N ASN A 827 -11.91 -37.01 -5.33
CA ASN A 827 -12.32 -37.19 -3.94
C ASN A 827 -13.85 -37.06 -3.81
N GLU A 828 -14.56 -38.12 -3.43
CA GLU A 828 -16.04 -38.15 -3.34
C GLU A 828 -16.69 -37.15 -2.35
N SER A 829 -15.90 -36.29 -1.68
CA SER A 829 -16.33 -35.48 -0.53
C SER A 829 -16.43 -33.97 -0.82
N PHE A 830 -16.97 -33.57 -1.98
CA PHE A 830 -17.41 -32.19 -2.20
C PHE A 830 -18.93 -32.12 -2.40
N ASN A 831 -19.67 -32.38 -1.32
CA ASN A 831 -21.09 -32.02 -1.22
C ASN A 831 -21.18 -30.52 -0.88
N GLU A 832 -21.07 -29.65 -1.88
CA GLU A 832 -21.74 -28.34 -1.76
C GLU A 832 -23.23 -28.60 -1.92
N SER A 833 -23.95 -28.64 -0.80
CA SER A 833 -25.41 -28.62 -0.85
C SER A 833 -25.84 -27.33 -1.56
N ASN A 834 -26.63 -27.47 -2.63
CA ASN A 834 -27.44 -26.40 -3.19
C ASN A 834 -28.56 -26.05 -2.20
N GLU A 835 -28.20 -25.61 -1.00
CA GLU A 835 -29.14 -24.97 -0.11
C GLU A 835 -29.36 -23.57 -0.66
N PHE A 836 -30.42 -23.43 -1.46
CA PHE A 836 -31.06 -22.15 -1.71
C PHE A 836 -31.29 -21.46 -0.37
N ASN A 837 -30.94 -20.18 -0.29
CA ASN A 837 -31.16 -19.40 0.91
C ASN A 837 -32.67 -19.34 1.17
N ASN A 838 -33.12 -19.91 2.29
CA ASN A 838 -34.50 -19.76 2.76
C ASN A 838 -34.69 -18.34 3.31
N ASP A 839 -34.84 -17.39 2.39
CA ASP A 839 -35.21 -16.00 2.66
C ASP A 839 -36.69 -15.90 3.05
N ASP A 840 -37.02 -14.90 3.87
CA ASP A 840 -38.38 -14.68 4.36
C ASP A 840 -38.81 -13.23 4.07
N GLY A 841 -39.57 -13.04 2.98
CA GLY A 841 -39.96 -11.72 2.51
C GLY A 841 -38.75 -10.83 2.20
N PHE A 842 -38.61 -9.70 2.91
CA PHE A 842 -37.48 -8.78 2.78
C PHE A 842 -36.24 -9.15 3.61
N LYS A 843 -36.30 -10.26 4.38
CA LYS A 843 -35.19 -10.74 5.18
C LYS A 843 -34.35 -11.72 4.38
N VAL A 844 -33.15 -11.27 4.05
CA VAL A 844 -32.21 -11.97 3.17
C VAL A 844 -31.06 -12.53 4.00
N LYS A 845 -30.80 -13.83 3.85
CA LYS A 845 -29.67 -14.50 4.53
C LYS A 845 -28.43 -14.49 3.64
N ILE A 846 -27.29 -14.14 4.22
CA ILE A 846 -26.01 -14.02 3.51
C ILE A 846 -24.97 -14.86 4.27
N LYS A 847 -24.51 -15.96 3.65
CA LYS A 847 -23.48 -16.84 4.22
C LYS A 847 -22.12 -16.13 4.23
N ALA A 848 -21.20 -16.55 5.10
CA ALA A 848 -19.84 -16.02 5.12
C ALA A 848 -19.18 -16.03 3.73
N LYS A 849 -18.50 -14.94 3.39
CA LYS A 849 -17.85 -14.69 2.08
C LYS A 849 -18.79 -14.58 0.88
N GLN A 850 -20.11 -14.74 1.07
CA GLN A 850 -21.08 -14.65 -0.02
C GLN A 850 -21.30 -13.19 -0.44
N ILE A 851 -21.34 -12.95 -1.75
CA ILE A 851 -21.97 -11.76 -2.32
C ILE A 851 -23.33 -12.18 -2.87
N ARG A 852 -24.36 -11.38 -2.61
CA ARG A 852 -25.66 -11.48 -3.27
C ARG A 852 -25.95 -10.19 -4.03
N THR A 853 -26.57 -10.32 -5.19
CA THR A 853 -26.85 -9.21 -6.12
C THR A 853 -28.35 -9.16 -6.39
N PHE A 854 -28.95 -7.98 -6.24
CA PHE A 854 -30.39 -7.79 -6.37
C PHE A 854 -30.70 -6.63 -7.31
N ILE A 855 -31.73 -6.78 -8.13
CA ILE A 855 -32.42 -5.67 -8.78
C ILE A 855 -33.63 -5.31 -7.92
N ILE A 856 -33.75 -4.04 -7.56
CA ILE A 856 -34.70 -3.54 -6.57
C ILE A 856 -35.58 -2.47 -7.22
N GLU A 857 -36.90 -2.65 -7.15
CA GLU A 857 -37.88 -1.61 -7.49
C GLU A 857 -38.20 -0.80 -6.23
N TYR A 858 -38.26 0.52 -6.35
CA TYR A 858 -38.37 1.40 -5.19
C TYR A 858 -39.10 2.70 -5.54
N ASP A 859 -39.61 3.36 -4.49
CA ASP A 859 -40.10 4.74 -4.54
C ASP A 859 -39.24 5.63 -3.64
N TYR A 860 -39.05 6.90 -4.01
CA TYR A 860 -38.39 7.89 -3.16
C TYR A 860 -39.29 8.30 -1.98
N VAL A 861 -38.69 8.53 -0.82
CA VAL A 861 -39.37 8.97 0.42
C VAL A 861 -39.45 10.49 0.51
#